data_AF-A0A2N1Y1A2-F1
#
_entry.id   AF-A0A2N1Y1A2-F1
#
_cell.length_a   1.000
_cell.length_b   1.000
_cell.length_c   1.000
_cell.angle_alpha   90.00
_cell.angle_beta   90.00
_cell.angle_gamma   90.00
#
_symmetry.space_group_name_H-M   'P 1'
#
loop_
_entity.id
_entity.type
_entity.pdbx_description
1 polymer ?
#
loop_
_entity_poly.entity_id
_entity_poly.type
_entity_poly.pdbx_seq_one_letter_code
_entity_poly.pdbx_strand_id
1 'polypeptide(L)'
;MAWATGIGCARSEHYAGIAGIANAPAGGMASALNWLSCHCNLDYILASRPKPENDTLGKRSRVAIICVLRHSFWMLHYRLGWDMPSFSRKKEASSTSDAAASNPADCTDARLTCVYAIVSSPVRLWGIDAQTRLRRQVAQLPNLRWVDDWREAGDAPLLIVRADYLFEVRTLKALAQQQDVALYCGTDQRAAALQLTQADRTQALHWLDERPGEPPEGLRKITPEALSHFDAKLRRTEVPLLEPMLAERREQLESLLYGNSYKGITDLVTKWLWPAPARQGVRWCADRGITPNAVTTLGLLLVLGASVAFWQGHYVLGLAMGWLMTWLDTVDGKLARVTVQSSRVGHLLDHGVDLIHPPFWYLLWGVSLVNFQPVLGLDMTMINGLIVGGYVGGRVIEGIFVRTLGCEVFSWRPFDAWFRLITARRNPALVLLSIGVIFARPDLALVAVALWTALSTAILSVRLVQGIAQRMRYGPLQSWLSDSDQAKERYPRSFRTFANTRAAYAGMESGDAETGELSSKQRPLREWLRQRSDGTEDSNDPTVAALLDVLKQRFGDSLSAVLIYGSYLRGKRDTVLDFYVLLEDYRALPWWQKMLCCMVAPNVYQIKAQCDGNEVRGKCAALSMRRFEHAVRSDFHSYFWARFAQPSRIVHCKDEATRNRVIKSLANAAHTFVSRALPVLPQSLSTRDLWIGALQRTYRSELRAEKPGQIDALVDSDPDYFQTITLLLEIPALQPESNGKAGQWRTNLSVAARRQGKREWWLRRHLGKALTVLRVTSAATMFEASLDYILWKIERHSGVRAKVNERQRRWPLLFAWPLLWRLYRSGAFR
;
A
#
# COMPACT_ATOMS: atom_id res chain seq x y z
N MET A 1 28.17 53.08 45.26
CA MET A 1 29.07 53.90 46.10
C MET A 1 30.50 53.56 45.74
N ALA A 2 31.36 54.56 45.77
CA ALA A 2 32.71 54.61 45.20
C ALA A 2 33.64 53.42 45.48
N TRP A 3 34.43 53.05 44.47
CA TRP A 3 35.92 53.02 44.42
C TRP A 3 36.26 52.45 43.02
N ALA A 4 36.43 53.34 42.02
CA ALA A 4 37.74 53.80 41.50
C ALA A 4 38.41 52.66 40.71
N THR A 5 38.66 52.70 39.40
CA THR A 5 39.12 53.70 38.41
C THR A 5 39.14 52.92 37.07
N GLY A 6 38.96 53.39 35.84
CA GLY A 6 38.93 54.71 35.22
C GLY A 6 39.36 54.50 33.75
N ILE A 7 38.59 55.07 32.81
CA ILE A 7 38.96 55.38 31.40
C ILE A 7 39.19 54.16 30.48
N GLY A 8 38.60 53.96 29.29
CA GLY A 8 37.72 54.76 28.44
C GLY A 8 37.93 54.34 26.98
N CYS A 9 36.85 53.80 26.35
CA CYS A 9 36.55 53.71 24.90
C CYS A 9 37.39 52.79 23.97
N ALA A 10 36.80 51.70 23.46
CA ALA A 10 36.22 51.61 22.10
C ALA A 10 35.96 50.15 21.63
N ARG A 11 34.69 49.91 21.27
CA ARG A 11 34.12 48.89 20.35
C ARG A 11 34.27 47.38 20.58
N SER A 12 33.10 46.76 20.39
CA SER A 12 32.78 45.40 19.92
C SER A 12 32.62 44.30 20.99
N GLU A 13 31.36 44.04 21.32
CA GLU A 13 30.91 42.84 22.02
C GLU A 13 30.30 41.87 21.01
N HIS A 14 30.89 40.68 20.93
CA HIS A 14 30.19 39.44 20.67
C HIS A 14 31.09 38.31 21.19
N TYR A 15 30.64 37.60 22.24
CA TYR A 15 30.67 36.14 22.40
C TYR A 15 30.54 35.73 23.88
N ALA A 16 29.92 34.55 24.06
CA ALA A 16 29.75 33.76 25.29
C ALA A 16 28.59 34.20 26.22
N GLY A 17 27.78 33.30 26.77
CA GLY A 17 27.83 31.85 26.75
C GLY A 17 26.59 31.24 27.43
N ILE A 18 26.29 30.03 27.01
CA ILE A 18 25.28 29.13 27.55
C ILE A 18 25.79 28.57 28.89
N ALA A 19 25.12 28.89 29.99
CA ALA A 19 25.13 28.09 31.23
C ALA A 19 23.98 28.55 32.15
N GLY A 20 23.03 27.66 32.47
CA GLY A 20 22.08 27.86 33.56
C GLY A 20 20.60 27.71 33.22
N ILE A 21 20.14 26.52 32.84
CA ILE A 21 18.75 26.08 33.11
C ILE A 21 18.78 24.61 33.55
N ALA A 22 19.24 24.39 34.77
CA ALA A 22 18.91 23.23 35.58
C ALA A 22 18.40 23.78 36.91
N ASN A 23 17.16 23.41 37.29
CA ASN A 23 16.39 23.78 38.49
C ASN A 23 15.45 25.00 38.39
N ALA A 24 14.18 24.77 38.00
CA ALA A 24 12.95 25.34 38.60
C ALA A 24 11.68 24.89 37.82
N PRO A 25 10.48 24.83 38.46
CA PRO A 25 9.41 23.89 38.12
C PRO A 25 8.35 24.41 37.12
N ALA A 26 7.45 23.49 36.74
CA ALA A 26 6.40 23.58 35.73
C ALA A 26 5.67 24.94 35.60
N GLY A 27 5.71 25.52 34.39
CA GLY A 27 4.98 26.74 34.02
C GLY A 27 5.19 27.13 32.55
N GLY A 28 5.04 26.17 31.62
CA GLY A 28 5.32 26.38 30.18
C GLY A 28 4.10 26.84 29.38
N MET A 29 3.81 28.15 29.38
CA MET A 29 2.97 28.77 28.32
C MET A 29 3.19 30.29 28.23
N ALA A 30 3.55 30.96 29.33
CA ALA A 30 3.78 32.40 29.37
C ALA A 30 5.14 32.83 28.75
N SER A 31 6.17 31.98 28.82
CA SER A 31 7.51 32.29 28.29
C SER A 31 7.59 32.31 26.75
N ALA A 32 6.76 31.52 26.07
CA ALA A 32 6.68 31.52 24.60
C ALA A 32 6.03 32.79 24.04
N LEU A 33 5.07 33.37 24.77
CA LEU A 33 4.40 34.62 24.40
C LEU A 33 5.30 35.85 24.62
N ASN A 34 6.10 35.85 25.70
CA ASN A 34 7.07 36.93 25.93
C ASN A 34 8.21 36.92 24.90
N TRP A 35 8.63 35.74 24.40
CA TRP A 35 9.60 35.65 23.32
C TRP A 35 9.07 36.22 22.00
N LEU A 36 7.79 36.00 21.68
CA LEU A 36 7.11 36.58 20.51
C LEU A 36 6.90 38.10 20.63
N SER A 37 6.72 38.63 21.83
CA SER A 37 6.51 40.06 22.07
C SER A 37 7.77 40.91 21.90
N CYS A 38 8.96 40.38 22.19
CA CYS A 38 10.22 41.15 22.08
C CYS A 38 10.76 41.28 20.65
N HIS A 39 10.29 40.47 19.69
CA HIS A 39 10.81 40.49 18.30
C HIS A 39 9.81 41.04 17.26
N CYS A 40 8.57 41.32 17.67
CA CYS A 40 7.57 42.00 16.87
C CYS A 40 7.32 43.36 17.49
N ASN A 41 7.74 44.43 16.82
CA ASN A 41 7.60 45.82 17.27
C ASN A 41 6.11 46.23 17.31
N LEU A 42 5.41 45.80 18.36
CA LEU A 42 3.95 45.89 18.53
C LEU A 42 3.49 47.25 19.06
N ASP A 43 4.40 48.03 19.65
CA ASP A 43 4.08 49.31 20.30
C ASP A 43 3.73 50.42 19.29
N TYR A 44 4.20 50.33 18.05
CA TYR A 44 3.85 51.31 17.01
C TYR A 44 2.41 51.13 16.47
N ILE A 45 1.77 49.98 16.72
CA ILE A 45 0.43 49.65 16.21
C ILE A 45 -0.68 50.07 17.20
N LEU A 46 -0.35 50.31 18.47
CA LEU A 46 -1.35 50.62 19.52
C LEU A 46 -1.65 52.12 19.69
N ALA A 47 -0.94 53.02 19.01
CA ALA A 47 -1.05 54.47 19.24
C ALA A 47 -2.04 55.24 18.32
N SER A 48 -2.80 54.57 17.46
CA SER A 48 -3.81 55.25 16.61
C SER A 48 -5.23 54.75 16.92
N ARG A 49 -6.00 55.57 17.63
CA ARG A 49 -7.44 55.33 17.89
C ARG A 49 -8.25 55.47 16.58
N PRO A 50 -9.05 54.48 16.16
CA PRO A 50 -10.06 54.69 15.13
C PRO A 50 -11.48 54.81 15.72
N LYS A 51 -12.28 55.70 15.13
CA LYS A 51 -13.76 55.75 15.26
C LYS A 51 -14.40 54.46 14.71
N PRO A 52 -15.63 54.11 15.14
CA PRO A 52 -16.23 52.83 14.80
C PRO A 52 -16.90 52.90 13.43
N GLU A 53 -16.41 52.13 12.46
CA GLU A 53 -17.24 51.62 11.36
C GLU A 53 -16.60 50.37 10.73
N ASN A 54 -17.46 49.50 10.21
CA ASN A 54 -17.29 48.08 9.94
C ASN A 54 -16.03 47.63 9.16
N ASP A 55 -15.64 46.37 9.42
CA ASP A 55 -14.62 45.55 8.74
C ASP A 55 -13.18 45.58 9.31
N THR A 56 -13.04 45.12 10.56
CA THR A 56 -11.76 45.01 11.29
C THR A 56 -11.11 43.61 11.24
N LEU A 57 -11.84 42.55 10.89
CA LEU A 57 -11.30 41.18 10.86
C LEU A 57 -10.54 40.86 9.55
N GLY A 58 -11.03 41.34 8.40
CA GLY A 58 -10.38 41.13 7.09
C GLY A 58 -9.05 41.87 6.93
N LYS A 59 -8.93 43.07 7.52
CA LYS A 59 -7.71 43.89 7.44
C LYS A 59 -6.56 43.36 8.30
N ARG A 60 -6.84 42.83 9.50
CA ARG A 60 -5.80 42.26 10.39
C ARG A 60 -5.18 40.98 9.81
N SER A 61 -5.99 40.13 9.20
CA SER A 61 -5.52 38.92 8.51
C SER A 61 -4.71 39.23 7.26
N ARG A 62 -5.11 40.26 6.49
CA ARG A 62 -4.35 40.73 5.31
C ARG A 62 -2.98 41.29 5.68
N VAL A 63 -2.88 42.08 6.75
CA VAL A 63 -1.60 42.64 7.23
C VAL A 63 -0.69 41.54 7.79
N ALA A 64 -1.22 40.59 8.55
CA ALA A 64 -0.43 39.46 9.05
C ALA A 64 0.11 38.57 7.91
N ILE A 65 -0.70 38.31 6.88
CA ILE A 65 -0.28 37.52 5.70
C ILE A 65 0.74 38.29 4.85
N ILE A 66 0.57 39.60 4.64
CA ILE A 66 1.57 40.43 3.94
C ILE A 66 2.89 40.46 4.71
N CYS A 67 2.87 40.56 6.04
CA CYS A 67 4.08 40.51 6.86
C CYS A 67 4.76 39.13 6.78
N VAL A 68 4.01 38.03 6.80
CA VAL A 68 4.56 36.67 6.67
C VAL A 68 5.09 36.39 5.25
N LEU A 69 4.41 36.87 4.21
CA LEU A 69 4.87 36.80 2.82
C LEU A 69 6.16 37.59 2.64
N ARG A 70 6.23 38.80 3.20
CA ARG A 70 7.44 39.65 3.16
C ARG A 70 8.60 39.03 3.95
N HIS A 71 8.32 38.37 5.08
CA HIS A 71 9.33 37.66 5.88
C HIS A 71 9.80 36.36 5.22
N SER A 72 8.92 35.67 4.50
CA SER A 72 9.25 34.46 3.73
C SER A 72 10.02 34.81 2.46
N PHE A 73 9.70 35.93 1.80
CA PHE A 73 10.47 36.48 0.69
C PHE A 73 11.84 36.98 1.15
N TRP A 74 11.92 37.60 2.33
CA TRP A 74 13.18 38.02 2.94
C TRP A 74 14.06 36.82 3.36
N MET A 75 13.49 35.76 3.96
CA MET A 75 14.22 34.52 4.25
C MET A 75 14.67 33.78 2.98
N LEU A 76 13.88 33.84 1.91
CA LEU A 76 14.23 33.29 0.60
C LEU A 76 15.38 34.10 -0.03
N HIS A 77 15.34 35.43 0.06
CA HIS A 77 16.39 36.33 -0.42
C HIS A 77 17.70 36.21 0.38
N TYR A 78 17.61 36.06 1.71
CA TYR A 78 18.77 35.92 2.59
C TYR A 78 19.45 34.55 2.46
N ARG A 79 18.70 33.48 2.14
CA ARG A 79 19.25 32.14 1.91
C ARG A 79 19.75 31.89 0.48
N LEU A 80 19.35 32.70 -0.49
CA LEU A 80 19.72 32.52 -1.90
C LEU A 80 20.95 33.32 -2.36
N GLY A 81 21.52 34.21 -1.53
CA GLY A 81 22.81 34.86 -1.80
C GLY A 81 22.90 35.51 -3.19
N TRP A 82 21.88 36.26 -3.60
CA TRP A 82 21.92 37.02 -4.85
C TRP A 82 22.58 38.37 -4.61
N ASP A 83 23.91 38.38 -4.67
CA ASP A 83 24.66 39.59 -5.04
C ASP A 83 24.87 39.58 -6.56
N MET A 84 24.30 40.57 -7.25
CA MET A 84 24.55 40.83 -8.67
C MET A 84 26.03 41.16 -8.89
N PRO A 85 26.79 40.48 -9.76
CA PRO A 85 28.17 40.85 -10.02
C PRO A 85 28.21 42.04 -10.97
N SER A 86 28.70 43.18 -10.48
CA SER A 86 29.23 44.24 -11.34
C SER A 86 30.52 43.74 -11.99
N PHE A 87 30.53 43.74 -13.32
CA PHE A 87 31.67 43.39 -14.16
C PHE A 87 32.88 44.31 -13.87
N SER A 88 34.00 43.74 -13.42
CA SER A 88 35.32 44.32 -13.70
C SER A 88 36.39 43.21 -13.69
N ARG A 89 37.16 43.15 -14.78
CA ARG A 89 38.29 42.23 -14.98
C ARG A 89 39.42 42.56 -13.99
N LYS A 90 39.98 41.53 -13.34
CA LYS A 90 41.44 41.35 -13.22
C LYS A 90 41.76 39.91 -12.82
N LYS A 91 42.74 39.33 -13.53
CA LYS A 91 43.44 38.09 -13.19
C LYS A 91 44.16 38.28 -11.85
N GLU A 92 44.14 37.27 -10.99
CA GLU A 92 45.36 36.67 -10.40
C GLU A 92 44.99 35.44 -9.55
N ALA A 93 45.93 34.50 -9.53
CA ALA A 93 45.85 33.22 -8.86
C ALA A 93 46.27 33.34 -7.40
N SER A 94 45.56 32.67 -6.49
CA SER A 94 46.17 32.07 -5.29
C SER A 94 45.20 31.13 -4.59
N SER A 95 45.68 29.90 -4.39
CA SER A 95 45.23 28.89 -3.44
C SER A 95 44.88 29.45 -2.06
N THR A 96 43.79 28.97 -1.47
CA THR A 96 43.77 28.26 -0.17
C THR A 96 42.35 27.80 0.15
N SER A 97 42.23 26.50 0.42
CA SER A 97 41.09 25.83 1.01
C SER A 97 40.97 26.16 2.50
N ASP A 98 39.75 26.37 3.00
CA ASP A 98 39.42 26.05 4.39
C ASP A 98 37.97 25.55 4.47
N ALA A 99 37.85 24.24 4.65
CA ALA A 99 36.59 23.52 4.87
C ALA A 99 36.38 23.34 6.37
N ALA A 100 35.20 23.73 6.86
CA ALA A 100 34.81 23.62 8.26
C ALA A 100 34.51 22.17 8.67
N ALA A 101 35.01 21.84 9.86
CA ALA A 101 35.14 20.52 10.47
C ALA A 101 33.84 19.73 10.72
N SER A 102 33.93 18.42 10.50
CA SER A 102 33.05 17.40 11.06
C SER A 102 33.87 16.24 11.66
N ASN A 103 33.52 15.86 12.90
CA ASN A 103 34.02 14.77 13.75
C ASN A 103 35.05 13.74 13.21
N PRO A 104 36.16 13.48 13.94
CA PRO A 104 37.17 12.50 13.56
C PRO A 104 36.86 11.13 14.17
N ALA A 105 36.13 10.27 13.43
CA ALA A 105 36.07 8.84 13.77
C ALA A 105 35.69 7.91 12.60
N ASP A 106 35.53 8.38 11.35
CA ASP A 106 35.03 7.53 10.26
C ASP A 106 35.61 7.87 8.87
N CYS A 107 36.87 8.34 8.81
CA CYS A 107 37.59 8.53 7.55
C CYS A 107 38.63 7.42 7.36
N THR A 108 38.20 6.30 6.79
CA THR A 108 39.11 5.55 5.92
C THR A 108 39.34 6.42 4.68
N ASP A 109 40.61 6.72 4.41
CA ASP A 109 41.06 7.53 3.28
C ASP A 109 40.66 6.84 1.97
N ALA A 110 39.48 7.15 1.45
CA ALA A 110 38.89 6.47 0.31
C ALA A 110 39.66 6.88 -0.96
N ARG A 111 40.61 6.04 -1.39
CA ARG A 111 41.35 6.21 -2.65
C ARG A 111 40.38 6.49 -3.80
N LEU A 112 40.69 7.52 -4.59
CA LEU A 112 39.95 7.88 -5.79
C LEU A 112 40.10 6.77 -6.85
N THR A 113 38.99 6.26 -7.37
CA THR A 113 39.00 5.22 -8.43
C THR A 113 38.68 5.85 -9.78
N CYS A 114 39.54 5.65 -10.78
CA CYS A 114 39.30 6.09 -12.15
C CYS A 114 38.35 5.14 -12.87
N VAL A 115 37.43 5.67 -13.68
CA VAL A 115 36.44 4.90 -14.44
C VAL A 115 36.66 5.11 -15.93
N TYR A 116 36.86 4.01 -16.64
CA TYR A 116 37.04 3.99 -18.08
C TYR A 116 35.97 3.10 -18.72
N ALA A 117 35.31 3.58 -19.77
CA ALA A 117 34.29 2.80 -20.47
C ALA A 117 34.82 2.25 -21.80
N ILE A 118 34.68 0.95 -22.00
CA ILE A 118 34.96 0.28 -23.27
C ILE A 118 33.66 -0.03 -24.01
N VAL A 119 33.79 -0.24 -25.33
CA VAL A 119 32.67 -0.54 -26.25
C VAL A 119 31.68 0.64 -26.34
N SER A 120 31.07 0.84 -27.50
CA SER A 120 29.99 1.82 -27.68
C SER A 120 28.68 1.08 -27.98
N SER A 121 27.60 1.44 -27.30
CA SER A 121 26.26 0.94 -27.62
C SER A 121 25.49 1.97 -28.45
N PRO A 122 24.91 1.58 -29.61
CA PRO A 122 24.03 2.46 -30.38
C PRO A 122 22.65 2.65 -29.72
N VAL A 123 22.33 1.85 -28.69
CA VAL A 123 21.01 1.86 -28.04
C VAL A 123 20.89 3.08 -27.12
N ARG A 124 19.90 3.94 -27.40
CA ARG A 124 19.54 5.05 -26.52
C ARG A 124 18.36 4.67 -25.63
N LEU A 125 18.51 4.87 -24.32
CA LEU A 125 17.46 4.66 -23.32
C LEU A 125 17.00 6.01 -22.79
N TRP A 126 15.71 6.33 -22.92
CA TRP A 126 15.15 7.64 -22.55
C TRP A 126 15.89 8.80 -23.23
N GLY A 127 16.18 8.67 -24.53
CA GLY A 127 16.82 9.70 -25.34
C GLY A 127 18.33 9.89 -25.12
N ILE A 128 18.97 9.10 -24.25
CA ILE A 128 20.38 9.26 -23.85
C ILE A 128 21.19 8.02 -24.23
N ASP A 129 22.41 8.24 -24.74
CA ASP A 129 23.37 7.18 -25.05
C ASP A 129 24.05 6.62 -23.79
N ALA A 130 24.61 5.42 -23.90
CA ALA A 130 25.15 4.69 -22.75
C ALA A 130 26.38 5.38 -22.11
N GLN A 131 27.28 5.96 -22.91
CA GLN A 131 28.46 6.65 -22.38
C GLN A 131 28.09 7.92 -21.63
N THR A 132 27.18 8.74 -22.18
CA THR A 132 26.66 9.93 -21.50
C THR A 132 25.98 9.55 -20.18
N ARG A 133 25.23 8.44 -20.16
CA ARG A 133 24.61 7.92 -18.93
C ARG A 133 25.67 7.54 -17.90
N LEU A 134 26.67 6.75 -18.26
CA LEU A 134 27.75 6.33 -17.36
C LEU A 134 28.55 7.53 -16.82
N ARG A 135 28.93 8.47 -17.70
CA ARG A 135 29.60 9.73 -17.29
C ARG A 135 28.80 10.48 -16.23
N ARG A 136 27.48 10.63 -16.43
CA ARG A 136 26.59 11.26 -15.45
C ARG A 136 26.48 10.48 -14.14
N GLN A 137 26.48 9.15 -14.18
CA GLN A 137 26.45 8.30 -12.98
C GLN A 137 27.74 8.41 -12.17
N VAL A 138 28.89 8.40 -12.85
CA VAL A 138 30.22 8.58 -12.25
C VAL A 138 30.32 9.95 -11.58
N ALA A 139 29.86 11.01 -12.24
CA ALA A 139 29.86 12.38 -11.69
C ALA A 139 29.01 12.54 -10.40
N GLN A 140 28.10 11.62 -10.10
CA GLN A 140 27.33 11.63 -8.85
C GLN A 140 28.11 11.06 -7.65
N LEU A 141 29.21 10.35 -7.91
CA LEU A 141 30.00 9.64 -6.89
C LEU A 141 31.32 10.40 -6.65
N PRO A 142 31.54 10.95 -5.43
CA PRO A 142 32.69 11.82 -5.17
C PRO A 142 34.03 11.09 -5.21
N ASN A 143 34.03 9.76 -5.05
CA ASN A 143 35.20 8.90 -5.04
C ASN A 143 35.53 8.29 -6.42
N LEU A 144 34.75 8.64 -7.47
CA LEU A 144 35.00 8.17 -8.83
C LEU A 144 35.37 9.34 -9.74
N ARG A 145 36.33 9.10 -10.63
CA ARG A 145 36.72 10.06 -11.67
C ARG A 145 36.60 9.42 -13.04
N TRP A 146 35.87 10.06 -13.95
CA TRP A 146 35.85 9.62 -15.35
C TRP A 146 37.18 9.94 -16.03
N VAL A 147 37.70 9.00 -16.82
CA VAL A 147 38.86 9.19 -17.70
C VAL A 147 38.51 8.74 -19.12
N ASP A 148 39.01 9.47 -20.11
CA ASP A 148 38.79 9.14 -21.52
C ASP A 148 39.87 8.21 -22.08
N ASP A 149 41.04 8.17 -21.44
CA ASP A 149 42.07 7.14 -21.65
C ASP A 149 42.39 6.46 -20.29
N TRP A 150 42.37 5.13 -20.26
CA TRP A 150 42.69 4.34 -19.07
C TRP A 150 44.10 4.61 -18.52
N ARG A 151 45.02 5.07 -19.37
CA ARG A 151 46.39 5.45 -18.99
C ARG A 151 46.43 6.67 -18.07
N GLU A 152 45.44 7.55 -18.14
CA GLU A 152 45.33 8.73 -17.27
C GLU A 152 45.13 8.36 -15.79
N ALA A 153 44.78 7.11 -15.49
CA ALA A 153 44.60 6.65 -14.12
C ALA A 153 45.93 6.58 -13.33
N GLY A 154 47.10 6.49 -13.99
CA GLY A 154 48.39 6.31 -13.28
C GLY A 154 48.33 5.11 -12.33
N ASP A 155 48.78 5.27 -11.09
CA ASP A 155 48.72 4.21 -10.06
C ASP A 155 47.37 4.11 -9.34
N ALA A 156 46.40 4.96 -9.66
CA ALA A 156 45.08 4.94 -9.02
C ALA A 156 44.30 3.68 -9.45
N PRO A 157 43.45 3.09 -8.58
CA PRO A 157 42.57 1.99 -8.94
C PRO A 157 41.75 2.30 -10.20
N LEU A 158 41.62 1.32 -11.10
CA LEU A 158 40.92 1.45 -12.37
C LEU A 158 39.68 0.57 -12.40
N LEU A 159 38.52 1.17 -12.65
CA LEU A 159 37.25 0.51 -12.91
C LEU A 159 36.94 0.57 -14.40
N ILE A 160 37.07 -0.55 -15.08
CA ILE A 160 36.72 -0.69 -16.50
C ILE A 160 35.28 -1.16 -16.60
N VAL A 161 34.43 -0.44 -17.33
CA VAL A 161 33.02 -0.78 -17.53
C VAL A 161 32.69 -0.92 -19.01
N ARG A 162 31.85 -1.89 -19.38
CA ARG A 162 31.36 -2.01 -20.74
C ARG A 162 30.12 -1.16 -20.98
N ALA A 163 30.14 -0.25 -21.95
CA ALA A 163 29.00 0.64 -22.20
C ALA A 163 27.80 -0.05 -22.89
N ASP A 164 27.93 -1.31 -23.30
CA ASP A 164 26.81 -2.15 -23.75
C ASP A 164 26.06 -2.84 -22.59
N TYR A 165 26.39 -2.53 -21.34
CA TYR A 165 25.61 -2.91 -20.15
C TYR A 165 25.03 -1.71 -19.43
N LEU A 166 23.84 -1.90 -18.87
CA LEU A 166 23.14 -0.92 -18.05
C LEU A 166 23.47 -1.11 -16.57
N PHE A 167 24.17 -0.15 -15.99
CA PHE A 167 24.54 -0.14 -14.57
C PHE A 167 23.62 0.75 -13.74
N GLU A 168 23.44 0.38 -12.47
CA GLU A 168 22.89 1.27 -11.44
C GLU A 168 24.02 2.02 -10.71
N VAL A 169 23.75 3.24 -10.22
CA VAL A 169 24.75 4.06 -9.49
C VAL A 169 25.31 3.31 -8.27
N ARG A 170 24.45 2.55 -7.56
CA ARG A 170 24.89 1.73 -6.41
C ARG A 170 25.79 0.57 -6.81
N THR A 171 25.59 -0.01 -7.99
CA THR A 171 26.46 -1.07 -8.53
C THR A 171 27.87 -0.51 -8.74
N LEU A 172 27.98 0.65 -9.37
CA LEU A 172 29.27 1.32 -9.58
C LEU A 172 29.95 1.69 -8.26
N LYS A 173 29.17 2.23 -7.30
CA LYS A 173 29.68 2.57 -5.96
C LYS A 173 30.22 1.35 -5.22
N ALA A 174 29.45 0.26 -5.17
CA ALA A 174 29.83 -0.97 -4.46
C ALA A 174 31.00 -1.68 -5.14
N LEU A 175 30.99 -1.72 -6.48
CA LEU A 175 32.06 -2.31 -7.27
C LEU A 175 33.39 -1.57 -7.08
N ALA A 176 33.37 -0.24 -7.00
CA ALA A 176 34.57 0.56 -6.79
C ALA A 176 35.24 0.36 -5.41
N GLN A 177 34.53 -0.23 -4.45
CA GLN A 177 35.06 -0.58 -3.12
C GLN A 177 35.68 -1.98 -3.07
N GLN A 178 35.47 -2.79 -4.10
CA GLN A 178 36.10 -4.11 -4.23
C GLN A 178 37.55 -3.97 -4.69
N GLN A 179 38.30 -5.07 -4.65
CA GLN A 179 39.70 -5.15 -5.09
C GLN A 179 39.85 -6.37 -6.00
N ASP A 180 40.37 -6.14 -7.21
CA ASP A 180 40.72 -7.16 -8.20
C ASP A 180 39.56 -8.15 -8.42
N VAL A 181 38.42 -7.62 -8.90
CA VAL A 181 37.18 -8.38 -9.17
C VAL A 181 36.66 -8.21 -10.59
N ALA A 182 36.01 -9.25 -11.10
CA ALA A 182 35.26 -9.25 -12.34
C ALA A 182 33.75 -9.38 -12.05
N LEU A 183 32.96 -8.39 -12.47
CA LEU A 183 31.51 -8.38 -12.29
C LEU A 183 30.83 -9.03 -13.50
N TYR A 184 30.12 -10.14 -13.26
CA TYR A 184 29.38 -10.86 -14.29
C TYR A 184 27.89 -10.50 -14.27
N CYS A 185 27.29 -10.35 -15.45
CA CYS A 185 25.85 -10.19 -15.58
C CYS A 185 25.16 -11.56 -15.47
N GLY A 186 24.16 -11.67 -14.59
CA GLY A 186 23.42 -12.91 -14.39
C GLY A 186 22.64 -13.36 -15.62
N THR A 187 22.23 -12.42 -16.47
CA THR A 187 21.34 -12.67 -17.63
C THR A 187 22.05 -13.36 -18.80
N ASP A 188 23.31 -13.01 -19.08
CA ASP A 188 24.09 -13.57 -20.19
C ASP A 188 25.41 -14.23 -19.76
N GLN A 189 25.70 -14.23 -18.45
CA GLN A 189 26.90 -14.81 -17.84
C GLN A 189 28.21 -14.25 -18.41
N ARG A 190 28.19 -12.99 -18.88
CA ARG A 190 29.37 -12.29 -19.41
C ARG A 190 29.88 -11.25 -18.42
N ALA A 191 31.19 -10.98 -18.48
CA ALA A 191 31.81 -9.93 -17.68
C ALA A 191 31.38 -8.55 -18.19
N ALA A 192 30.76 -7.77 -17.32
CA ALA A 192 30.27 -6.42 -17.62
C ALA A 192 31.25 -5.34 -17.15
N ALA A 193 32.03 -5.60 -16.09
CA ALA A 193 32.99 -4.66 -15.54
C ALA A 193 34.13 -5.34 -14.79
N LEU A 194 35.27 -4.66 -14.68
CA LEU A 194 36.45 -5.08 -13.94
C LEU A 194 36.88 -3.97 -12.98
N GLN A 195 37.11 -4.30 -11.72
CA GLN A 195 37.83 -3.43 -10.79
C GLN A 195 39.26 -3.97 -10.67
N LEU A 196 40.24 -3.10 -10.93
CA LEU A 196 41.66 -3.43 -10.93
C LEU A 196 42.40 -2.52 -9.94
N THR A 197 43.10 -3.13 -8.99
CA THR A 197 43.99 -2.44 -8.05
C THR A 197 45.44 -2.81 -8.30
N GLN A 198 45.74 -4.10 -8.39
CA GLN A 198 47.11 -4.61 -8.56
C GLN A 198 47.26 -5.50 -9.80
N ALA A 199 46.15 -5.98 -10.38
CA ALA A 199 46.17 -6.81 -11.58
C ALA A 199 46.63 -6.05 -12.84
N ASP A 200 47.21 -6.78 -13.81
CA ASP A 200 47.69 -6.23 -15.08
C ASP A 200 46.52 -5.65 -15.91
N ARG A 201 46.54 -4.32 -16.07
CA ARG A 201 45.50 -3.57 -16.78
C ARG A 201 45.44 -3.88 -18.27
N THR A 202 46.56 -4.16 -18.90
CA THR A 202 46.62 -4.40 -20.35
C THR A 202 46.03 -5.76 -20.68
N GLN A 203 46.41 -6.78 -19.91
CA GLN A 203 45.86 -8.13 -20.03
C GLN A 203 44.35 -8.16 -19.72
N ALA A 204 43.93 -7.48 -18.65
CA ALA A 204 42.53 -7.39 -18.25
C ALA A 204 41.65 -6.70 -19.30
N LEU A 205 42.15 -5.65 -19.95
CA LEU A 205 41.43 -4.89 -20.96
C LEU A 205 41.28 -5.69 -22.27
N HIS A 206 42.32 -6.42 -22.69
CA HIS A 206 42.22 -7.35 -23.82
C HIS A 206 41.27 -8.52 -23.53
N TRP A 207 41.24 -9.02 -22.29
CA TRP A 207 40.35 -10.11 -21.90
C TRP A 207 38.86 -9.70 -21.91
N LEU A 208 38.55 -8.50 -21.41
CA LEU A 208 37.15 -8.02 -21.28
C LEU A 208 36.47 -7.79 -22.64
N ASP A 209 37.26 -7.52 -23.67
CA ASP A 209 36.77 -7.22 -25.01
C ASP A 209 36.23 -8.49 -25.72
N GLU A 210 36.79 -9.67 -25.44
CA GLU A 210 36.64 -10.81 -26.35
C GLU A 210 35.61 -11.89 -25.99
N ARG A 211 35.35 -12.33 -24.74
CA ARG A 211 34.58 -13.59 -24.54
C ARG A 211 33.80 -13.78 -23.23
N PRO A 212 32.79 -14.69 -23.22
CA PRO A 212 32.38 -15.42 -22.02
C PRO A 212 33.48 -16.41 -21.59
N GLY A 213 33.88 -16.40 -20.32
CA GLY A 213 34.93 -17.28 -19.78
C GLY A 213 35.19 -17.01 -18.30
N GLU A 214 36.04 -17.83 -17.67
CA GLU A 214 36.54 -17.58 -16.31
C GLU A 214 37.46 -16.35 -16.27
N PRO A 215 37.49 -15.60 -15.16
CA PRO A 215 38.29 -14.39 -15.06
C PRO A 215 39.80 -14.73 -15.11
N PRO A 216 40.65 -13.78 -15.53
CA PRO A 216 42.11 -13.93 -15.49
C PRO A 216 42.62 -14.29 -14.09
N GLU A 217 43.76 -14.98 -14.00
CA GLU A 217 44.39 -15.31 -12.71
C GLU A 217 44.60 -14.03 -11.88
N GLY A 218 44.12 -14.05 -10.63
CA GLY A 218 44.15 -12.90 -9.72
C GLY A 218 42.84 -12.09 -9.66
N LEU A 219 41.89 -12.30 -10.56
CA LEU A 219 40.57 -11.64 -10.51
C LEU A 219 39.48 -12.55 -9.94
N ARG A 220 38.80 -12.10 -8.89
CA ARG A 220 37.68 -12.83 -8.30
C ARG A 220 36.36 -12.56 -9.02
N LYS A 221 35.65 -13.62 -9.40
CA LYS A 221 34.30 -13.57 -9.98
C LYS A 221 33.26 -13.14 -8.95
N ILE A 222 32.49 -12.11 -9.26
CA ILE A 222 31.35 -11.66 -8.44
C ILE A 222 30.10 -11.42 -9.31
N THR A 223 28.93 -11.53 -8.69
CA THR A 223 27.63 -11.23 -9.32
C THR A 223 26.93 -10.09 -8.58
N PRO A 224 25.87 -9.46 -9.15
CA PRO A 224 25.15 -8.37 -8.50
C PRO A 224 24.58 -8.72 -7.12
N GLU A 225 24.24 -9.99 -6.88
CA GLU A 225 23.73 -10.47 -5.59
C GLU A 225 24.76 -10.31 -4.47
N ALA A 226 26.04 -10.51 -4.78
CA ALA A 226 27.14 -10.32 -3.83
C ALA A 226 27.34 -8.83 -3.45
N LEU A 227 26.76 -7.91 -4.20
CA LEU A 227 26.81 -6.46 -3.96
C LEU A 227 25.55 -5.93 -3.24
N SER A 228 24.63 -6.81 -2.82
CA SER A 228 23.34 -6.40 -2.26
C SER A 228 23.40 -5.96 -0.79
N HIS A 229 22.99 -4.72 -0.54
CA HIS A 229 22.74 -4.16 0.81
C HIS A 229 21.42 -3.36 0.82
N PHE A 230 20.78 -3.27 1.99
CA PHE A 230 19.52 -2.54 2.20
C PHE A 230 19.68 -1.03 1.96
N ASP A 231 18.87 -0.45 1.06
CA ASP A 231 18.85 1.00 0.79
C ASP A 231 17.71 1.69 1.57
N ALA A 232 18.07 2.33 2.68
CA ALA A 232 17.14 3.07 3.53
C ALA A 232 16.52 4.31 2.84
N LYS A 233 17.18 4.90 1.84
CA LYS A 233 16.73 6.12 1.14
C LYS A 233 15.69 5.79 0.07
N LEU A 234 15.78 4.62 -0.56
CA LEU A 234 14.83 4.15 -1.58
C LEU A 234 13.77 3.16 -1.06
N ARG A 235 13.94 2.64 0.17
CA ARG A 235 13.03 1.69 0.85
C ARG A 235 12.90 0.36 0.11
N ARG A 236 14.04 -0.22 -0.31
CA ARG A 236 14.07 -1.44 -1.14
C ARG A 236 15.20 -2.39 -0.76
N THR A 237 14.98 -3.67 -1.05
CA THR A 237 15.87 -4.82 -0.78
C THR A 237 16.27 -5.55 -2.06
N GLU A 238 16.05 -4.95 -3.24
CA GLU A 238 16.25 -5.60 -4.54
C GLU A 238 17.73 -5.62 -4.97
N VAL A 239 18.14 -6.69 -5.66
CA VAL A 239 19.46 -6.85 -6.29
C VAL A 239 19.78 -5.66 -7.21
N PRO A 240 21.02 -5.11 -7.20
CA PRO A 240 21.45 -4.03 -8.09
C PRO A 240 21.19 -4.36 -9.57
N LEU A 241 20.67 -3.39 -10.33
CA LEU A 241 20.40 -3.58 -11.77
C LEU A 241 21.71 -3.70 -12.56
N LEU A 242 21.85 -4.80 -13.29
CA LEU A 242 22.89 -5.05 -14.30
C LEU A 242 22.29 -5.86 -15.45
N GLU A 243 22.07 -5.25 -16.61
CA GLU A 243 21.44 -5.90 -17.77
C GLU A 243 22.12 -5.51 -19.09
N PRO A 244 22.21 -6.40 -20.09
CA PRO A 244 22.76 -6.08 -21.40
C PRO A 244 21.83 -5.13 -22.18
N MET A 245 22.41 -4.13 -22.84
CA MET A 245 21.70 -3.11 -23.63
C MET A 245 21.51 -3.56 -25.09
N LEU A 246 20.56 -4.49 -25.29
CA LEU A 246 20.15 -4.97 -26.62
C LEU A 246 19.01 -4.10 -27.19
N ALA A 247 19.05 -3.83 -28.49
CA ALA A 247 18.04 -3.00 -29.17
C ALA A 247 16.62 -3.57 -29.04
N GLU A 248 16.48 -4.89 -29.14
CA GLU A 248 15.22 -5.63 -28.97
C GLU A 248 14.63 -5.49 -27.57
N ARG A 249 15.48 -5.30 -26.55
CA ARG A 249 15.06 -5.16 -25.14
C ARG A 249 14.88 -3.72 -24.70
N ARG A 250 14.99 -2.74 -25.62
CA ARG A 250 14.93 -1.31 -25.29
C ARG A 250 13.71 -0.96 -24.43
N GLU A 251 12.52 -1.36 -24.85
CA GLU A 251 11.27 -1.04 -24.13
C GLU A 251 11.23 -1.68 -22.74
N GLN A 252 11.73 -2.91 -22.61
CA GLN A 252 11.85 -3.61 -21.34
C GLN A 252 12.83 -2.90 -20.40
N LEU A 253 14.00 -2.50 -20.91
CA LEU A 253 15.02 -1.77 -20.15
C LEU A 253 14.53 -0.38 -19.71
N GLU A 254 13.83 0.34 -20.59
CA GLU A 254 13.21 1.63 -20.23
C GLU A 254 12.14 1.44 -19.15
N SER A 255 11.34 0.38 -19.24
CA SER A 255 10.35 0.00 -18.24
C SER A 255 10.98 -0.35 -16.89
N LEU A 256 12.11 -1.08 -16.89
CA LEU A 256 12.89 -1.41 -15.70
C LEU A 256 13.46 -0.15 -15.04
N LEU A 257 14.08 0.74 -15.82
CA LEU A 257 14.59 2.04 -15.34
C LEU A 257 13.47 2.89 -14.72
N TYR A 258 12.31 2.95 -15.38
CA TYR A 258 11.16 3.67 -14.88
C TYR A 258 10.60 3.03 -13.60
N GLY A 259 10.48 1.70 -13.54
CA GLY A 259 10.06 0.97 -12.34
C GLY A 259 11.00 1.17 -11.15
N ASN A 260 12.32 1.21 -11.39
CA ASN A 260 13.33 1.49 -10.37
C ASN A 260 13.22 2.89 -9.79
N SER A 261 12.73 3.85 -10.58
CA SER A 261 12.55 5.22 -10.11
C SER A 261 11.38 5.40 -9.12
N TYR A 262 10.53 4.40 -8.84
CA TYR A 262 9.41 4.50 -7.88
C TYR A 262 9.78 4.26 -6.42
N LYS A 263 9.26 5.09 -5.51
CA LYS A 263 9.28 4.78 -4.08
C LYS A 263 8.24 3.69 -3.81
N GLY A 264 8.57 2.66 -3.03
CA GLY A 264 7.66 1.53 -2.77
C GLY A 264 6.40 1.91 -1.99
N ILE A 265 6.57 2.75 -0.96
CA ILE A 265 5.49 3.22 -0.07
C ILE A 265 5.18 4.71 -0.35
N THR A 266 4.03 4.98 -0.96
CA THR A 266 3.55 6.32 -1.37
C THR A 266 2.04 6.48 -1.14
N ASP A 267 1.46 7.65 -1.44
CA ASP A 267 0.00 7.85 -1.43
C ASP A 267 -0.69 7.12 -2.60
N LEU A 268 -2.01 6.94 -2.49
CA LEU A 268 -2.83 6.21 -3.47
C LEU A 268 -2.74 6.81 -4.88
N VAL A 269 -2.66 8.14 -5.00
CA VAL A 269 -2.66 8.82 -6.30
C VAL A 269 -1.33 8.58 -7.00
N THR A 270 -0.22 8.84 -6.31
CA THR A 270 1.13 8.57 -6.82
C THR A 270 1.35 7.09 -7.13
N LYS A 271 0.65 6.19 -6.42
CA LYS A 271 0.81 4.74 -6.58
C LYS A 271 -0.01 4.15 -7.72
N TRP A 272 -1.22 4.64 -7.97
CA TRP A 272 -2.16 4.02 -8.91
C TRP A 272 -2.66 4.95 -10.02
N LEU A 273 -2.75 6.25 -9.79
CA LEU A 273 -3.24 7.19 -10.80
C LEU A 273 -2.09 7.71 -11.67
N TRP A 274 -1.02 8.22 -11.07
CA TRP A 274 0.06 8.89 -11.80
C TRP A 274 1.04 8.02 -12.59
N PRO A 275 1.27 6.73 -12.30
CA PRO A 275 2.36 6.03 -12.97
C PRO A 275 2.27 5.91 -14.48
N ALA A 276 1.09 5.59 -15.00
CA ALA A 276 0.86 5.49 -16.44
C ALA A 276 1.00 6.85 -17.16
N PRO A 277 0.29 7.93 -16.75
CA PRO A 277 0.42 9.23 -17.41
C PRO A 277 1.80 9.86 -17.20
N ALA A 278 2.43 9.68 -16.03
CA ALA A 278 3.78 10.20 -15.81
C ALA A 278 4.81 9.50 -16.71
N ARG A 279 4.63 8.22 -17.06
CA ARG A 279 5.53 7.52 -17.99
C ARG A 279 5.51 8.17 -19.37
N GLN A 280 4.32 8.52 -19.84
CA GLN A 280 4.13 9.22 -21.11
C GLN A 280 4.73 10.63 -21.06
N GLY A 281 4.50 11.36 -19.96
CA GLY A 281 5.09 12.69 -19.76
C GLY A 281 6.62 12.67 -19.73
N VAL A 282 7.23 11.70 -19.03
CA VAL A 282 8.68 11.52 -19.00
C VAL A 282 9.23 11.20 -20.38
N ARG A 283 8.56 10.32 -21.15
CA ARG A 283 8.97 9.98 -22.50
C ARG A 283 8.95 11.19 -23.41
N TRP A 284 7.84 11.93 -23.38
CA TRP A 284 7.67 13.15 -24.16
C TRP A 284 8.72 14.22 -23.83
N CYS A 285 9.05 14.40 -22.54
CA CYS A 285 10.11 15.32 -22.12
C CYS A 285 11.50 14.87 -22.57
N ALA A 286 11.81 13.58 -22.37
CA ALA A 286 13.10 13.00 -22.73
C ALA A 286 13.35 13.07 -24.24
N ASP A 287 12.34 12.75 -25.06
CA ASP A 287 12.43 12.78 -26.53
C ASP A 287 12.62 14.21 -27.08
N ARG A 288 12.19 15.24 -26.33
CA ARG A 288 12.32 16.67 -26.68
C ARG A 288 13.51 17.36 -26.01
N GLY A 289 14.30 16.65 -25.22
CA GLY A 289 15.41 17.23 -24.47
C GLY A 289 14.99 18.25 -23.40
N ILE A 290 13.73 18.20 -22.94
CA ILE A 290 13.24 19.07 -21.85
C ILE A 290 13.91 18.62 -20.55
N THR A 291 14.48 19.56 -19.81
CA THR A 291 15.21 19.25 -18.58
C THR A 291 14.26 19.08 -17.39
N PRO A 292 14.62 18.28 -16.36
CA PRO A 292 13.85 18.18 -15.13
C PRO A 292 13.59 19.54 -14.48
N ASN A 293 14.61 20.41 -14.42
CA ASN A 293 14.48 21.75 -13.85
C ASN A 293 13.44 22.62 -14.58
N ALA A 294 13.27 22.45 -15.89
CA ALA A 294 12.22 23.16 -16.64
C ALA A 294 10.82 22.68 -16.23
N VAL A 295 10.65 21.36 -16.07
CA VAL A 295 9.40 20.76 -15.59
C VAL A 295 9.07 21.23 -14.17
N THR A 296 10.07 21.20 -13.28
CA THR A 296 9.99 21.74 -11.92
C THR A 296 9.58 23.22 -11.90
N THR A 297 10.19 24.04 -12.77
CA THR A 297 9.88 25.48 -12.84
C THR A 297 8.43 25.72 -13.26
N LEU A 298 7.93 24.96 -14.25
CA LEU A 298 6.52 25.00 -14.62
C LEU A 298 5.61 24.54 -13.46
N GLY A 299 6.02 23.51 -12.73
CA GLY A 299 5.35 23.07 -11.50
C GLY A 299 5.22 24.20 -10.48
N LEU A 300 6.31 24.94 -10.23
CA LEU A 300 6.31 26.09 -9.32
C LEU A 300 5.36 27.21 -9.78
N LEU A 301 5.33 27.52 -11.09
CA LEU A 301 4.39 28.50 -11.64
C LEU A 301 2.93 28.07 -11.42
N LEU A 302 2.62 26.77 -11.56
CA LEU A 302 1.30 26.23 -11.24
C LEU A 302 1.00 26.30 -9.75
N VAL A 303 1.99 26.15 -8.86
CA VAL A 303 1.80 26.37 -7.41
C VAL A 303 1.35 27.79 -7.13
N LEU A 304 1.99 28.78 -7.73
CA LEU A 304 1.63 30.19 -7.59
C LEU A 304 0.26 30.48 -8.21
N GLY A 305 0.01 29.98 -9.43
CA GLY A 305 -1.28 30.13 -10.11
C GLY A 305 -2.43 29.53 -9.31
N ALA A 306 -2.28 28.31 -8.79
CA ALA A 306 -3.26 27.66 -7.94
C ALA A 306 -3.51 28.45 -6.64
N SER A 307 -2.45 29.02 -6.06
CA SER A 307 -2.56 29.86 -4.86
C SER A 307 -3.43 31.10 -5.11
N VAL A 308 -3.20 31.79 -6.22
CA VAL A 308 -4.02 32.96 -6.61
C VAL A 308 -5.46 32.53 -6.89
N ALA A 309 -5.67 31.43 -7.61
CA ALA A 309 -7.00 30.92 -7.90
C ALA A 309 -7.78 30.54 -6.62
N PHE A 310 -7.15 29.84 -5.67
CA PHE A 310 -7.78 29.51 -4.39
C PHE A 310 -8.09 30.75 -3.56
N TRP A 311 -7.19 31.73 -3.54
CA TRP A 311 -7.44 33.00 -2.85
C TRP A 311 -8.65 33.76 -3.41
N GLN A 312 -8.83 33.74 -4.73
CA GLN A 312 -9.97 34.36 -5.41
C GLN A 312 -11.26 33.52 -5.37
N GLY A 313 -11.22 32.31 -4.80
CA GLY A 313 -12.36 31.40 -4.76
C GLY A 313 -12.63 30.64 -6.07
N HIS A 314 -11.72 30.70 -7.04
CA HIS A 314 -11.79 29.93 -8.29
C HIS A 314 -11.33 28.47 -8.08
N TYR A 315 -12.10 27.72 -7.28
CA TYR A 315 -11.71 26.38 -6.81
C TYR A 315 -11.44 25.36 -7.92
N VAL A 316 -12.26 25.36 -8.98
CA VAL A 316 -12.08 24.42 -10.12
C VAL A 316 -10.75 24.68 -10.83
N LEU A 317 -10.44 25.95 -11.11
CA LEU A 317 -9.19 26.33 -11.76
C LEU A 317 -7.98 26.03 -10.87
N GLY A 318 -8.07 26.37 -9.58
CA GLY A 318 -7.01 26.08 -8.62
C GLY A 318 -6.76 24.58 -8.47
N LEU A 319 -7.81 23.75 -8.45
CA LEU A 319 -7.68 22.30 -8.44
C LEU A 319 -7.10 21.76 -9.75
N ALA A 320 -7.49 22.30 -10.91
CA ALA A 320 -6.93 21.89 -12.20
C ALA A 320 -5.42 22.17 -12.26
N MET A 321 -5.00 23.38 -11.86
CA MET A 321 -3.58 23.73 -11.74
C MET A 321 -2.87 22.86 -10.70
N GLY A 322 -3.51 22.61 -9.55
CA GLY A 322 -2.96 21.78 -8.49
C GLY A 322 -2.73 20.33 -8.92
N TRP A 323 -3.71 19.71 -9.57
CA TRP A 323 -3.58 18.35 -10.11
C TRP A 323 -2.53 18.27 -11.21
N LEU A 324 -2.50 19.24 -12.13
CA LEU A 324 -1.47 19.32 -13.17
C LEU A 324 -0.07 19.43 -12.55
N MET A 325 0.09 20.27 -11.53
CA MET A 325 1.34 20.38 -10.78
C MET A 325 1.74 19.04 -10.14
N THR A 326 0.81 18.34 -9.47
CA THR A 326 1.14 17.05 -8.82
C THR A 326 1.56 15.97 -9.82
N TRP A 327 1.04 16.05 -11.05
CA TRP A 327 1.47 15.18 -12.13
C TRP A 327 2.88 15.57 -12.61
N LEU A 328 3.18 16.86 -12.78
CA LEU A 328 4.51 17.34 -13.16
C LEU A 328 5.59 17.04 -12.11
N ASP A 329 5.27 17.14 -10.82
CA ASP A 329 6.14 16.71 -9.68
C ASP A 329 6.40 15.19 -9.69
N THR A 330 5.53 14.42 -10.35
CA THR A 330 5.85 13.02 -10.66
C THR A 330 6.74 12.95 -11.90
N VAL A 331 6.55 13.78 -12.91
CA VAL A 331 7.36 13.74 -14.15
C VAL A 331 8.80 14.19 -13.91
N ASP A 332 9.06 15.31 -13.25
CA ASP A 332 10.40 15.88 -13.05
C ASP A 332 11.34 14.94 -12.27
N GLY A 333 10.89 14.39 -11.14
CA GLY A 333 11.67 13.51 -10.30
C GLY A 333 11.94 12.16 -10.95
N LYS A 334 11.08 11.73 -11.88
CA LYS A 334 11.25 10.51 -12.67
C LYS A 334 12.18 10.76 -13.83
N LEU A 335 11.96 11.86 -14.55
CA LEU A 335 12.81 12.32 -15.63
C LEU A 335 14.25 12.44 -15.13
N ALA A 336 14.49 13.15 -14.03
CA ALA A 336 15.81 13.30 -13.43
C ALA A 336 16.50 11.96 -13.09
N ARG A 337 15.74 10.96 -12.64
CA ARG A 337 16.29 9.63 -12.32
C ARG A 337 16.59 8.81 -13.57
N VAL A 338 15.67 8.78 -14.54
CA VAL A 338 15.89 8.02 -15.78
C VAL A 338 16.90 8.68 -16.70
N THR A 339 17.10 10.00 -16.62
CA THR A 339 18.12 10.75 -17.39
C THR A 339 19.42 11.02 -16.64
N VAL A 340 19.50 10.61 -15.36
CA VAL A 340 20.68 10.81 -14.49
C VAL A 340 21.05 12.30 -14.35
N GLN A 341 20.04 13.17 -14.25
CA GLN A 341 20.17 14.63 -14.13
C GLN A 341 19.74 15.15 -12.74
N SER A 342 19.86 14.33 -11.69
CA SER A 342 19.54 14.80 -10.33
C SER A 342 20.50 15.90 -9.90
N SER A 343 19.99 17.11 -9.67
CA SER A 343 20.75 18.23 -9.13
C SER A 343 20.47 18.42 -7.63
N ARG A 344 21.48 18.82 -6.85
CA ARG A 344 21.31 19.11 -5.41
C ARG A 344 20.37 20.30 -5.19
N VAL A 345 20.49 21.33 -6.03
CA VAL A 345 19.67 22.55 -5.98
C VAL A 345 18.21 22.26 -6.35
N GLY A 346 17.96 21.54 -7.44
CA GLY A 346 16.61 21.16 -7.84
C GLY A 346 15.93 20.31 -6.76
N HIS A 347 16.62 19.29 -6.24
CA HIS A 347 16.07 18.48 -5.15
C HIS A 347 15.78 19.29 -3.87
N LEU A 348 16.58 20.32 -3.57
CA LEU A 348 16.35 21.18 -2.40
C LEU A 348 15.13 22.10 -2.62
N LEU A 349 15.00 22.68 -3.81
CA LEU A 349 13.86 23.53 -4.18
C LEU A 349 12.56 22.73 -4.18
N ASP A 350 12.53 21.57 -4.86
CA ASP A 350 11.36 20.69 -4.92
C ASP A 350 10.91 20.26 -3.53
N HIS A 351 11.87 19.74 -2.76
CA HIS A 351 11.58 19.24 -1.42
C HIS A 351 11.11 20.34 -0.47
N GLY A 352 11.68 21.56 -0.57
CA GLY A 352 11.30 22.70 0.24
C GLY A 352 9.90 23.22 -0.10
N VAL A 353 9.62 23.40 -1.39
CA VAL A 353 8.31 23.89 -1.86
C VAL A 353 7.22 22.88 -1.52
N ASP A 354 7.45 21.59 -1.73
CA ASP A 354 6.50 20.53 -1.38
C ASP A 354 6.24 20.40 0.12
N LEU A 355 7.23 20.73 0.93
CA LEU A 355 7.07 20.72 2.37
C LEU A 355 6.20 21.89 2.84
N ILE A 356 6.29 23.04 2.19
CA ILE A 356 5.71 24.29 2.71
C ILE A 356 4.35 24.58 2.09
N HIS A 357 4.17 24.47 0.76
CA HIS A 357 2.97 24.97 0.08
C HIS A 357 1.63 24.33 0.48
N PRO A 358 1.52 23.04 0.88
CA PRO A 358 0.20 22.42 0.99
C PRO A 358 -0.72 23.09 2.03
N PRO A 359 -0.28 23.38 3.27
CA PRO A 359 -1.06 24.18 4.21
C PRO A 359 -1.47 25.56 3.67
N PHE A 360 -0.60 26.23 2.90
CA PHE A 360 -0.93 27.55 2.34
C PHE A 360 -2.10 27.48 1.37
N TRP A 361 -2.14 26.48 0.48
CA TRP A 361 -3.30 26.29 -0.38
C TRP A 361 -4.59 26.13 0.39
N TYR A 362 -4.58 25.38 1.49
CA TYR A 362 -5.78 25.16 2.31
C TYR A 362 -6.19 26.44 3.07
N LEU A 363 -5.21 27.23 3.53
CA LEU A 363 -5.49 28.52 4.15
C LEU A 363 -6.07 29.51 3.13
N LEU A 364 -5.50 29.60 1.92
CA LEU A 364 -6.02 30.47 0.86
C LEU A 364 -7.42 30.05 0.42
N TRP A 365 -7.67 28.74 0.34
CA TRP A 365 -9.00 28.20 0.15
C TRP A 365 -9.95 28.67 1.26
N GLY A 366 -9.56 28.55 2.52
CA GLY A 366 -10.36 29.02 3.66
C GLY A 366 -10.63 30.51 3.66
N VAL A 367 -9.64 31.33 3.30
CA VAL A 367 -9.78 32.79 3.20
C VAL A 367 -10.81 33.21 2.15
N SER A 368 -10.94 32.46 1.05
CA SER A 368 -11.91 32.75 0.00
C SER A 368 -13.36 32.40 0.35
N LEU A 369 -13.58 31.60 1.42
CA LEU A 369 -14.93 31.22 1.83
C LEU A 369 -15.65 32.38 2.52
N VAL A 370 -16.65 32.93 1.84
CA VAL A 370 -17.51 33.99 2.40
C VAL A 370 -18.60 33.34 3.27
N ASN A 371 -18.87 33.93 4.44
CA ASN A 371 -19.93 33.51 5.38
C ASN A 371 -19.82 32.05 5.89
N PHE A 372 -18.61 31.54 6.07
CA PHE A 372 -18.39 30.20 6.63
C PHE A 372 -19.15 30.04 7.97
N GLN A 373 -20.01 29.04 8.03
CA GLN A 373 -20.74 28.69 9.24
C GLN A 373 -19.94 27.65 10.05
N PRO A 374 -19.81 27.79 11.38
CA PRO A 374 -19.14 26.80 12.20
C PRO A 374 -19.75 25.41 12.01
N VAL A 375 -18.89 24.42 11.75
CA VAL A 375 -19.28 23.02 11.57
C VAL A 375 -18.74 22.22 12.74
N LEU A 376 -19.59 21.45 13.43
CA LEU A 376 -19.24 20.71 14.65
C LEU A 376 -18.70 21.62 15.78
N GLY A 377 -19.13 22.89 15.82
CA GLY A 377 -18.63 23.88 16.78
C GLY A 377 -17.22 24.42 16.46
N LEU A 378 -16.64 24.04 15.32
CA LEU A 378 -15.33 24.53 14.87
C LEU A 378 -15.53 25.76 13.98
N ASP A 379 -15.01 26.91 14.41
CA ASP A 379 -14.95 28.11 13.59
C ASP A 379 -13.79 28.06 12.59
N MET A 380 -13.70 29.06 11.70
CA MET A 380 -12.65 29.12 10.68
C MET A 380 -11.24 29.15 11.30
N THR A 381 -11.08 29.82 12.44
CA THR A 381 -9.78 29.93 13.13
C THR A 381 -9.32 28.56 13.63
N MET A 382 -10.23 27.80 14.24
CA MET A 382 -9.97 26.43 14.71
C MET A 382 -9.68 25.48 13.55
N ILE A 383 -10.44 25.58 12.45
CA ILE A 383 -10.20 24.78 11.24
C ILE A 383 -8.79 25.04 10.67
N ASN A 384 -8.40 26.31 10.52
CA ASN A 384 -7.07 26.68 10.06
C ASN A 384 -5.98 26.22 11.03
N GLY A 385 -6.21 26.36 12.34
CA GLY A 385 -5.32 25.87 13.39
C GLY A 385 -5.11 24.36 13.33
N LEU A 386 -6.18 23.58 13.11
CA LEU A 386 -6.11 22.12 12.95
C LEU A 386 -5.31 21.72 11.71
N ILE A 387 -5.47 22.44 10.59
CA ILE A 387 -4.73 22.19 9.35
C ILE A 387 -3.23 22.43 9.58
N VAL A 388 -2.86 23.63 10.04
CA VAL A 388 -1.45 24.02 10.19
C VAL A 388 -0.79 23.22 11.32
N GLY A 389 -1.41 23.19 12.50
CA GLY A 389 -0.90 22.49 13.67
C GLY A 389 -0.81 20.99 13.46
N GLY A 390 -1.83 20.38 12.85
CA GLY A 390 -1.80 18.96 12.49
C GLY A 390 -0.73 18.65 11.43
N TYR A 391 -0.60 19.47 10.39
CA TYR A 391 0.43 19.27 9.37
C TYR A 391 1.85 19.34 9.94
N VAL A 392 2.15 20.38 10.73
CA VAL A 392 3.45 20.56 11.38
C VAL A 392 3.69 19.42 12.38
N GLY A 393 2.69 19.10 13.23
CA GLY A 393 2.78 18.01 14.19
C GLY A 393 3.07 16.67 13.52
N GLY A 394 2.38 16.35 12.43
CA GLY A 394 2.64 15.15 11.63
C GLY A 394 4.07 15.10 11.09
N ARG A 395 4.61 16.21 10.59
CA ARG A 395 6.01 16.27 10.12
C ARG A 395 7.04 16.13 11.22
N VAL A 396 6.80 16.77 12.36
CA VAL A 396 7.65 16.64 13.54
C VAL A 396 7.68 15.19 14.01
N ILE A 397 6.53 14.52 14.08
CA ILE A 397 6.44 13.11 14.47
C ILE A 397 7.23 12.22 13.51
N GLU A 398 7.08 12.41 12.20
CA GLU A 398 7.86 11.65 11.20
C GLU A 398 9.37 11.85 11.40
N GLY A 399 9.82 13.09 11.62
CA GLY A 399 11.22 13.42 11.86
C GLY A 399 11.76 12.79 13.16
N ILE A 400 10.99 12.86 14.25
CA ILE A 400 11.32 12.21 15.51
C ILE A 400 11.43 10.70 15.29
N PHE A 401 10.48 10.09 14.59
CA PHE A 401 10.44 8.65 14.36
C PHE A 401 11.72 8.17 13.66
N VAL A 402 12.17 8.86 12.61
CA VAL A 402 13.42 8.56 11.91
C VAL A 402 14.64 8.77 12.82
N ARG A 403 14.75 9.95 13.45
CA ARG A 403 15.95 10.34 14.21
C ARG A 403 16.13 9.54 15.50
N THR A 404 15.04 9.19 16.17
CA THR A 404 15.09 8.52 17.49
C THR A 404 14.88 7.02 17.41
N LEU A 405 14.09 6.52 16.45
CA LEU A 405 13.72 5.11 16.40
C LEU A 405 14.50 4.31 15.34
N GLY A 406 15.17 4.98 14.40
CA GLY A 406 16.06 4.37 13.40
C GLY A 406 15.36 3.76 12.19
N CYS A 407 14.06 4.00 12.04
CA CYS A 407 13.23 3.49 10.92
C CYS A 407 12.28 4.61 10.49
N GLU A 408 11.77 4.61 9.26
CA GLU A 408 10.68 5.52 8.90
C GLU A 408 9.33 5.00 9.44
N VAL A 409 8.46 5.92 9.86
CA VAL A 409 7.15 5.55 10.46
C VAL A 409 6.32 4.68 9.52
N PHE A 410 6.30 5.00 8.22
CA PHE A 410 5.50 4.29 7.22
C PHE A 410 6.10 2.94 6.78
N SER A 411 7.36 2.69 7.10
CA SER A 411 8.03 1.41 6.81
C SER A 411 8.13 0.52 8.04
N TRP A 412 7.63 0.93 9.20
CA TRP A 412 7.76 0.17 10.44
C TRP A 412 6.88 -1.09 10.45
N ARG A 413 5.58 -0.98 10.16
CA ARG A 413 4.67 -2.13 10.03
C ARG A 413 3.79 -2.02 8.78
N PRO A 414 3.21 -3.15 8.30
CA PRO A 414 2.33 -3.12 7.13
C PRO A 414 1.16 -2.14 7.26
N PHE A 415 0.60 -2.00 8.47
CA PHE A 415 -0.45 -1.01 8.74
C PHE A 415 -0.02 0.41 8.35
N ASP A 416 1.21 0.80 8.68
CA ASP A 416 1.70 2.15 8.39
C ASP A 416 1.87 2.38 6.89
N ALA A 417 2.27 1.35 6.15
CA ALA A 417 2.36 1.40 4.68
C ALA A 417 0.97 1.59 4.03
N TRP A 418 -0.05 0.88 4.52
CA TRP A 418 -1.44 1.08 4.09
C TRP A 418 -1.97 2.45 4.47
N PHE A 419 -1.66 2.92 5.69
CA PHE A 419 -2.06 4.24 6.14
C PHE A 419 -1.40 5.34 5.29
N ARG A 420 -0.17 5.15 4.82
CA ARG A 420 0.53 6.10 3.93
C ARG A 420 -0.20 6.40 2.63
N LEU A 421 -1.04 5.47 2.16
CA LEU A 421 -1.87 5.66 0.96
C LEU A 421 -2.85 6.82 1.11
N ILE A 422 -3.36 7.02 2.33
CA ILE A 422 -4.45 7.94 2.64
C ILE A 422 -4.05 9.02 3.66
N THR A 423 -2.86 8.95 4.27
CA THR A 423 -2.39 9.94 5.27
C THR A 423 -2.57 11.37 4.76
N ALA A 424 -2.96 12.31 5.64
CA ALA A 424 -3.11 13.72 5.32
C ALA A 424 -1.83 14.33 4.72
N ARG A 425 -1.80 14.32 3.39
CA ARG A 425 -0.75 14.82 2.50
C ARG A 425 -1.43 15.56 1.35
N ARG A 426 -0.64 16.24 0.52
CA ARG A 426 -1.10 17.00 -0.64
C ARG A 426 -2.14 16.24 -1.48
N ASN A 427 -1.78 15.09 -2.06
CA ASN A 427 -2.69 14.40 -2.99
C ASN A 427 -3.99 13.90 -2.31
N PRO A 428 -3.98 13.22 -1.14
CA PRO A 428 -5.21 12.87 -0.44
C PRO A 428 -6.08 14.09 -0.07
N ALA A 429 -5.46 15.21 0.32
CA ALA A 429 -6.20 16.44 0.59
C ALA A 429 -6.83 17.03 -0.70
N LEU A 430 -6.11 17.03 -1.83
CA LEU A 430 -6.68 17.44 -3.12
C LEU A 430 -7.87 16.57 -3.54
N VAL A 431 -7.87 15.27 -3.22
CA VAL A 431 -9.05 14.41 -3.43
C VAL A 431 -10.24 14.90 -2.60
N LEU A 432 -10.05 15.19 -1.31
CA LEU A 432 -11.11 15.71 -0.43
C LEU A 432 -11.64 17.06 -0.93
N LEU A 433 -10.74 17.96 -1.35
CA LEU A 433 -11.10 19.25 -1.93
C LEU A 433 -11.88 19.09 -3.25
N SER A 434 -11.45 18.18 -4.12
CA SER A 434 -12.12 17.90 -5.39
C SER A 434 -13.53 17.36 -5.19
N ILE A 435 -13.71 16.44 -4.23
CA ILE A 435 -15.03 15.92 -3.85
C ILE A 435 -15.94 17.06 -3.39
N GLY A 436 -15.46 17.94 -2.50
CA GLY A 436 -16.27 19.08 -2.04
C GLY A 436 -16.67 20.02 -3.17
N VAL A 437 -15.77 20.31 -4.12
CA VAL A 437 -16.11 21.14 -5.30
C VAL A 437 -17.13 20.47 -6.20
N ILE A 438 -17.04 19.16 -6.45
CA ILE A 438 -18.02 18.41 -7.24
C ILE A 438 -19.42 18.50 -6.62
N PHE A 439 -19.51 18.49 -5.29
CA PHE A 439 -20.78 18.64 -4.58
C PHE A 439 -21.17 20.10 -4.30
N ALA A 440 -20.47 21.09 -4.88
CA ALA A 440 -20.67 22.52 -4.63
C ALA A 440 -20.60 22.92 -3.14
N ARG A 441 -19.78 22.20 -2.36
CA ARG A 441 -19.54 22.40 -0.93
C ARG A 441 -18.04 22.59 -0.63
N PRO A 442 -17.45 23.72 -1.07
CA PRO A 442 -16.04 24.03 -0.79
C PRO A 442 -15.76 24.25 0.71
N ASP A 443 -16.79 24.61 1.47
CA ASP A 443 -16.79 24.70 2.94
C ASP A 443 -16.52 23.33 3.59
N LEU A 444 -17.32 22.32 3.24
CA LEU A 444 -17.17 20.96 3.77
C LEU A 444 -15.89 20.30 3.30
N ALA A 445 -15.40 20.67 2.11
CA ALA A 445 -14.11 20.22 1.60
C ALA A 445 -12.95 20.60 2.53
N LEU A 446 -12.93 21.86 2.98
CA LEU A 446 -11.90 22.36 3.91
C LEU A 446 -12.02 21.68 5.28
N VAL A 447 -13.25 21.53 5.80
CA VAL A 447 -13.51 20.81 7.06
C VAL A 447 -13.02 19.37 6.97
N ALA A 448 -13.27 18.67 5.85
CA ALA A 448 -12.79 17.31 5.64
C ALA A 448 -11.26 17.24 5.68
N VAL A 449 -10.55 18.18 5.04
CA VAL A 449 -9.08 18.26 5.09
C VAL A 449 -8.60 18.49 6.53
N ALA A 450 -9.22 19.40 7.28
CA ALA A 450 -8.85 19.71 8.66
C ALA A 450 -9.03 18.50 9.58
N LEU A 451 -10.21 17.88 9.57
CA LEU A 451 -10.51 16.69 10.38
C LEU A 451 -9.61 15.51 10.01
N TRP A 452 -9.36 15.30 8.73
CA TRP A 452 -8.48 14.24 8.26
C TRP A 452 -7.01 14.48 8.66
N THR A 453 -6.57 15.73 8.65
CA THR A 453 -5.23 16.13 9.12
C THR A 453 -5.07 15.92 10.62
N ALA A 454 -6.07 16.32 11.41
CA ALA A 454 -6.08 16.08 12.85
C ALA A 454 -6.07 14.58 13.18
N LEU A 455 -6.96 13.80 12.55
CA LEU A 455 -7.03 12.34 12.74
C LEU A 455 -5.72 11.65 12.33
N SER A 456 -5.16 12.05 11.18
CA SER A 456 -3.90 11.47 10.71
C SER A 456 -2.76 11.73 11.69
N THR A 457 -2.69 12.93 12.23
CA THR A 457 -1.68 13.32 13.22
C THR A 457 -1.87 12.56 14.52
N ALA A 458 -3.11 12.42 15.00
CA ALA A 458 -3.41 11.63 16.20
C ALA A 458 -2.98 10.16 16.04
N ILE A 459 -3.24 9.55 14.87
CA ILE A 459 -2.76 8.20 14.56
C ILE A 459 -1.23 8.16 14.62
N LEU A 460 -0.54 9.10 13.98
CA LEU A 460 0.93 9.16 14.00
C LEU A 460 1.48 9.32 15.43
N SER A 461 0.83 10.13 16.29
CA SER A 461 1.22 10.27 17.70
C SER A 461 1.11 8.95 18.45
N VAL A 462 0.03 8.19 18.26
CA VAL A 462 -0.13 6.85 18.84
C VAL A 462 0.96 5.91 18.32
N ARG A 463 1.30 5.97 17.03
CA ARG A 463 2.39 5.16 16.45
C ARG A 463 3.75 5.55 17.02
N LEU A 464 4.01 6.82 17.27
CA LEU A 464 5.24 7.29 17.91
C LEU A 464 5.37 6.73 19.33
N VAL A 465 4.31 6.83 20.15
CA VAL A 465 4.30 6.27 21.52
C VAL A 465 4.54 4.76 21.49
N GLN A 466 3.87 4.03 20.60
CA GLN A 466 4.09 2.60 20.42
C GLN A 466 5.52 2.28 19.97
N GLY A 467 6.10 3.11 19.10
CA GLY A 467 7.46 2.96 18.61
C GLY A 467 8.50 3.16 19.71
N ILE A 468 8.34 4.20 20.53
CA ILE A 468 9.17 4.46 21.71
C ILE A 468 9.07 3.29 22.69
N ALA A 469 7.85 2.86 23.03
CA ALA A 469 7.64 1.74 23.94
C ALA A 469 8.25 0.42 23.44
N GLN A 470 8.19 0.16 22.12
CA GLN A 470 8.84 -1.01 21.53
C GLN A 470 10.37 -0.87 21.57
N ARG A 471 10.90 0.33 21.29
CA ARG A 471 12.34 0.57 21.33
C ARG A 471 12.93 0.38 22.72
N MET A 472 12.25 0.87 23.75
CA MET A 472 12.68 0.69 25.13
C MET A 472 12.74 -0.79 25.57
N ARG A 473 11.93 -1.66 24.95
CA ARG A 473 11.85 -3.08 25.31
C ARG A 473 12.75 -4.00 24.47
N TYR A 474 12.94 -3.68 23.19
CA TYR A 474 13.53 -4.61 22.23
C TYR A 474 14.64 -3.98 21.37
N GLY A 475 15.03 -2.73 21.62
CA GLY A 475 16.06 -2.03 20.86
C GLY A 475 15.53 -1.34 19.59
N PRO A 476 16.43 -0.88 18.68
CA PRO A 476 16.07 -0.10 17.50
C PRO A 476 14.99 -0.74 16.65
N LEU A 477 14.09 0.07 16.07
CA LEU A 477 13.04 -0.45 15.21
C LEU A 477 13.62 -0.79 13.85
N GLN A 478 13.21 -1.93 13.29
CA GLN A 478 13.51 -2.32 11.92
C GLN A 478 12.26 -2.18 11.05
N SER A 479 12.48 -1.97 9.76
CA SER A 479 11.39 -1.97 8.78
C SER A 479 10.83 -3.37 8.61
N TRP A 480 9.52 -3.52 8.41
CA TRP A 480 8.95 -4.81 8.03
C TRP A 480 9.39 -5.31 6.64
N LEU A 481 10.13 -4.49 5.88
CA LEU A 481 10.73 -4.82 4.58
C LEU A 481 12.23 -5.16 4.67
N SER A 482 12.84 -5.13 5.86
CA SER A 482 14.28 -5.39 6.00
C SER A 482 14.65 -6.82 5.59
N ASP A 483 13.77 -7.79 5.88
CA ASP A 483 13.88 -9.18 5.44
C ASP A 483 12.75 -9.45 4.43
N SER A 484 13.12 -9.52 3.14
CA SER A 484 12.15 -9.68 2.06
C SER A 484 11.44 -11.03 2.08
N ASP A 485 12.14 -12.09 2.48
CA ASP A 485 11.59 -13.45 2.45
C ASP A 485 10.59 -13.63 3.58
N GLN A 486 10.95 -13.18 4.79
CA GLN A 486 10.04 -13.17 5.92
C GLN A 486 8.85 -12.23 5.66
N ALA A 487 9.07 -11.07 5.04
CA ALA A 487 7.98 -10.14 4.72
C ALA A 487 7.01 -10.72 3.68
N LYS A 488 7.53 -11.43 2.67
CA LYS A 488 6.76 -12.13 1.64
C LYS A 488 5.91 -13.25 2.24
N GLU A 489 6.49 -14.05 3.14
CA GLU A 489 5.79 -15.14 3.81
C GLU A 489 4.72 -14.62 4.79
N ARG A 490 5.08 -13.65 5.63
CA ARG A 490 4.21 -13.17 6.73
C ARG A 490 3.13 -12.20 6.26
N TYR A 491 3.42 -11.37 5.25
CA TYR A 491 2.52 -10.32 4.76
C TYR A 491 2.43 -10.27 3.22
N PRO A 492 2.01 -11.37 2.55
CA PRO A 492 2.10 -11.50 1.09
C PRO A 492 1.36 -10.40 0.31
N ARG A 493 0.19 -9.95 0.82
CA ARG A 493 -0.58 -8.87 0.19
C ARG A 493 0.15 -7.52 0.27
N SER A 494 0.66 -7.18 1.46
CA SER A 494 1.36 -5.92 1.68
C SER A 494 2.68 -5.91 0.93
N PHE A 495 3.43 -7.03 0.94
CA PHE A 495 4.68 -7.18 0.21
C PHE A 495 4.48 -6.98 -1.30
N ARG A 496 3.50 -7.67 -1.90
CA ARG A 496 3.16 -7.50 -3.32
C ARG A 496 2.81 -6.04 -3.67
N THR A 497 2.13 -5.35 -2.76
CA THR A 497 1.67 -3.99 -2.99
C THR A 497 2.80 -2.96 -2.83
N PHE A 498 3.67 -3.11 -1.83
CA PHE A 498 4.61 -2.06 -1.43
C PHE A 498 6.09 -2.37 -1.72
N ALA A 499 6.46 -3.63 -1.95
CA ALA A 499 7.84 -4.04 -2.25
C ALA A 499 8.06 -4.27 -3.76
N ASN A 500 7.09 -4.84 -4.48
CA ASN A 500 7.29 -5.36 -5.84
C ASN A 500 6.99 -4.34 -6.97
N THR A 501 7.53 -3.12 -6.85
CA THR A 501 7.26 -2.05 -7.84
C THR A 501 7.95 -2.28 -9.18
N ARG A 502 9.12 -2.95 -9.22
CA ARG A 502 9.87 -3.21 -10.45
C ARG A 502 9.15 -4.20 -11.37
N ALA A 503 8.67 -5.33 -10.83
CA ALA A 503 7.94 -6.34 -11.60
C ALA A 503 6.61 -5.80 -12.17
N ALA A 504 5.91 -4.93 -11.43
CA ALA A 504 4.66 -4.34 -11.88
C ALA A 504 4.78 -3.50 -13.16
N TYR A 505 5.97 -2.95 -13.44
CA TYR A 505 6.22 -2.14 -14.64
C TYR A 505 7.09 -2.83 -15.70
N ALA A 506 7.86 -3.85 -15.33
CA ALA A 506 8.79 -4.54 -16.24
C ALA A 506 8.11 -5.39 -17.32
N GLY A 507 6.78 -5.47 -17.36
CA GLY A 507 6.07 -6.33 -18.32
C GLY A 507 6.35 -7.83 -18.11
N MET A 508 7.06 -8.19 -17.05
CA MET A 508 7.04 -9.56 -16.55
C MET A 508 5.62 -9.77 -16.07
N GLU A 509 4.82 -10.47 -16.88
CA GLU A 509 3.70 -11.20 -16.35
C GLU A 509 4.16 -11.82 -15.03
N SER A 510 3.39 -11.59 -13.98
CA SER A 510 3.45 -12.42 -12.79
C SER A 510 2.93 -13.82 -13.16
N GLY A 511 3.57 -14.43 -14.16
CA GLY A 511 3.34 -15.74 -14.72
C GLY A 511 4.36 -16.67 -14.09
N ASP A 512 3.81 -17.61 -13.32
CA ASP A 512 4.28 -18.99 -13.30
C ASP A 512 5.64 -19.33 -12.66
N ALA A 513 6.31 -18.41 -11.97
CA ALA A 513 7.47 -18.77 -11.13
C ALA A 513 7.08 -19.33 -9.73
N GLU A 514 5.82 -19.20 -9.28
CA GLU A 514 5.35 -19.68 -7.96
C GLU A 514 4.61 -21.03 -7.98
N THR A 515 4.47 -21.67 -9.14
CA THR A 515 3.64 -22.89 -9.30
C THR A 515 4.41 -24.21 -9.31
N GLY A 516 5.74 -24.21 -9.36
CA GLY A 516 6.55 -25.44 -9.43
C GLY A 516 6.58 -26.24 -8.12
N GLU A 517 6.95 -25.62 -7.00
CA GLU A 517 7.20 -26.36 -5.75
C GLU A 517 5.96 -26.57 -4.86
N LEU A 518 4.98 -25.66 -4.87
CA LEU A 518 3.73 -25.84 -4.12
C LEU A 518 2.73 -26.78 -4.80
N SER A 519 2.87 -27.05 -6.11
CA SER A 519 1.88 -27.83 -6.88
C SER A 519 2.05 -29.34 -6.76
N SER A 520 3.22 -29.84 -6.37
CA SER A 520 3.45 -31.30 -6.23
C SER A 520 2.75 -31.87 -4.98
N LYS A 521 2.76 -31.14 -3.86
CA LYS A 521 2.25 -31.62 -2.56
C LYS A 521 0.73 -31.62 -2.42
N GLN A 522 0.02 -30.67 -3.01
CA GLN A 522 -1.47 -30.62 -2.97
C GLN A 522 -2.16 -31.50 -4.01
N ARG A 523 -1.39 -32.24 -4.84
CA ARG A 523 -1.93 -33.05 -5.93
C ARG A 523 -2.89 -34.16 -5.45
N PRO A 524 -2.61 -34.91 -4.37
CA PRO A 524 -3.51 -35.97 -3.89
C PRO A 524 -4.86 -35.42 -3.40
N LEU A 525 -4.86 -34.30 -2.67
CA LEU A 525 -6.09 -33.64 -2.20
C LEU A 525 -6.96 -33.17 -3.37
N ARG A 526 -6.35 -32.59 -4.40
CA ARG A 526 -7.09 -32.09 -5.57
C ARG A 526 -7.69 -33.23 -6.38
N GLU A 527 -6.96 -34.33 -6.56
CA GLU A 527 -7.47 -35.51 -7.28
C GLU A 527 -8.63 -36.17 -6.52
N TRP A 528 -8.50 -36.33 -5.21
CA TRP A 528 -9.57 -36.85 -4.39
C TRP A 528 -10.83 -35.95 -4.41
N LEU A 529 -10.65 -34.62 -4.29
CA LEU A 529 -11.75 -33.67 -4.40
C LEU A 529 -12.37 -33.67 -5.79
N ARG A 530 -11.60 -33.90 -6.86
CA ARG A 530 -12.11 -34.02 -8.23
C ARG A 530 -13.15 -35.14 -8.33
N GLN A 531 -12.81 -36.32 -7.82
CA GLN A 531 -13.71 -37.48 -7.82
C GLN A 531 -14.89 -37.27 -6.86
N ARG A 532 -14.62 -36.77 -5.65
CA ARG A 532 -15.63 -36.60 -4.60
C ARG A 532 -16.59 -35.43 -4.83
N SER A 533 -16.25 -34.47 -5.67
CA SER A 533 -17.13 -33.35 -6.03
C SER A 533 -17.81 -33.53 -7.37
N ASP A 534 -17.59 -34.64 -8.08
CA ASP A 534 -18.30 -34.88 -9.33
C ASP A 534 -19.80 -35.09 -9.06
N GLY A 535 -20.62 -34.30 -9.76
CA GLY A 535 -22.08 -34.26 -9.62
C GLY A 535 -22.78 -34.65 -10.91
N THR A 536 -22.14 -35.45 -11.77
CA THR A 536 -22.69 -35.87 -13.06
C THR A 536 -24.00 -36.64 -12.88
N GLU A 537 -24.08 -37.52 -11.89
CA GLU A 537 -25.33 -38.22 -11.53
C GLU A 537 -26.40 -37.26 -11.03
N ASP A 538 -26.05 -36.32 -10.15
CA ASP A 538 -26.99 -35.30 -9.64
C ASP A 538 -27.52 -34.39 -10.76
N SER A 539 -26.69 -34.11 -11.77
CA SER A 539 -27.09 -33.28 -12.91
C SER A 539 -28.12 -33.94 -13.82
N ASN A 540 -28.22 -35.28 -13.77
CA ASN A 540 -29.20 -36.07 -14.52
C ASN A 540 -30.53 -36.22 -13.78
N ASP A 541 -30.65 -35.79 -12.52
CA ASP A 541 -31.95 -35.71 -11.83
C ASP A 541 -32.85 -34.70 -12.58
N PRO A 542 -34.05 -35.09 -13.03
CA PRO A 542 -34.97 -34.22 -13.78
C PRO A 542 -35.24 -32.87 -13.09
N THR A 543 -35.30 -32.89 -11.75
CA THR A 543 -35.52 -31.71 -10.90
C THR A 543 -34.34 -30.74 -10.99
N VAL A 544 -33.12 -31.28 -10.95
CA VAL A 544 -31.87 -30.50 -11.00
C VAL A 544 -31.64 -30.00 -12.42
N ALA A 545 -31.85 -30.84 -13.44
CA ALA A 545 -31.73 -30.48 -14.84
C ALA A 545 -32.66 -29.31 -15.21
N ALA A 546 -33.94 -29.38 -14.83
CA ALA A 546 -34.92 -28.32 -15.11
C ALA A 546 -34.50 -26.97 -14.48
N LEU A 547 -33.97 -26.98 -13.26
CA LEU A 547 -33.48 -25.77 -12.60
C LEU A 547 -32.14 -25.28 -13.17
N LEU A 548 -31.27 -26.19 -13.62
CA LEU A 548 -30.02 -25.84 -14.31
C LEU A 548 -30.29 -25.13 -15.63
N ASP A 549 -31.32 -25.53 -16.38
CA ASP A 549 -31.67 -24.88 -17.63
C ASP A 549 -32.17 -23.45 -17.42
N VAL A 550 -32.93 -23.20 -16.34
CA VAL A 550 -33.29 -21.82 -15.91
C VAL A 550 -32.04 -21.00 -15.61
N LEU A 551 -31.02 -21.58 -14.98
CA LEU A 551 -29.76 -20.89 -14.67
C LEU A 551 -28.94 -20.59 -15.93
N LYS A 552 -28.87 -21.53 -16.87
CA LYS A 552 -28.19 -21.34 -18.16
C LYS A 552 -28.85 -20.23 -18.98
N GLN A 553 -30.19 -20.23 -19.06
CA GLN A 553 -30.94 -19.18 -19.75
C GLN A 553 -30.73 -17.81 -19.11
N ARG A 554 -30.70 -17.74 -17.77
CA ARG A 554 -30.56 -16.47 -17.04
C ARG A 554 -29.18 -15.84 -17.16
N PHE A 555 -28.11 -16.64 -17.10
CA PHE A 555 -26.74 -16.13 -17.01
C PHE A 555 -25.93 -16.27 -18.31
N GLY A 556 -26.41 -17.06 -19.28
CA GLY A 556 -25.82 -17.23 -20.60
C GLY A 556 -24.32 -17.53 -20.55
N ASP A 557 -23.55 -16.88 -21.43
CA ASP A 557 -22.10 -17.06 -21.56
C ASP A 557 -21.29 -16.69 -20.31
N SER A 558 -21.91 -15.93 -19.38
CA SER A 558 -21.26 -15.56 -18.12
C SER A 558 -21.24 -16.71 -17.12
N LEU A 559 -22.00 -17.79 -17.34
CA LEU A 559 -22.04 -18.95 -16.46
C LEU A 559 -20.78 -19.82 -16.62
N SER A 560 -19.94 -19.90 -15.58
CA SER A 560 -18.73 -20.73 -15.59
C SER A 560 -18.94 -22.08 -14.91
N ALA A 561 -19.56 -22.10 -13.72
CA ALA A 561 -19.83 -23.35 -13.00
C ALA A 561 -21.04 -23.24 -12.05
N VAL A 562 -21.67 -24.38 -11.76
CA VAL A 562 -22.76 -24.49 -10.77
C VAL A 562 -22.44 -25.60 -9.79
N LEU A 563 -22.54 -25.27 -8.50
CA LEU A 563 -22.37 -26.21 -7.40
C LEU A 563 -23.67 -26.37 -6.63
N ILE A 564 -24.01 -27.60 -6.24
CA ILE A 564 -25.08 -27.89 -5.29
C ILE A 564 -24.50 -28.27 -3.92
N TYR A 565 -25.28 -27.99 -2.88
CA TYR A 565 -24.89 -28.28 -1.51
C TYR A 565 -26.12 -28.48 -0.62
N GLY A 566 -25.88 -28.84 0.65
CA GLY A 566 -26.91 -28.77 1.67
C GLY A 566 -27.65 -30.09 1.92
N SER A 567 -28.92 -29.99 2.32
CA SER A 567 -29.74 -31.13 2.76
C SER A 567 -30.07 -32.13 1.65
N TYR A 568 -30.06 -31.68 0.40
CA TYR A 568 -30.24 -32.54 -0.77
C TYR A 568 -29.17 -33.64 -0.83
N LEU A 569 -27.88 -33.27 -0.67
CA LEU A 569 -26.77 -34.22 -0.61
C LEU A 569 -26.80 -35.17 0.61
N ARG A 570 -27.69 -34.92 1.57
CA ARG A 570 -27.89 -35.76 2.77
C ARG A 570 -29.18 -36.59 2.69
N GLY A 571 -29.73 -36.77 1.49
CA GLY A 571 -30.90 -37.61 1.24
C GLY A 571 -32.26 -37.00 1.58
N LYS A 572 -32.33 -35.71 1.98
CA LYS A 572 -33.61 -35.04 2.29
C LYS A 572 -34.17 -34.35 1.04
N ARG A 573 -34.95 -35.10 0.26
CA ARG A 573 -35.55 -34.66 -1.02
C ARG A 573 -36.66 -33.60 -0.87
N ASP A 574 -37.28 -33.45 0.31
CA ASP A 574 -38.32 -32.45 0.59
C ASP A 574 -37.80 -31.03 0.90
N THR A 575 -36.62 -30.66 0.39
CA THR A 575 -35.98 -29.37 0.67
C THR A 575 -35.67 -28.59 -0.59
N VAL A 576 -35.80 -27.25 -0.52
CA VAL A 576 -35.46 -26.33 -1.61
C VAL A 576 -34.00 -26.55 -1.99
N LEU A 577 -33.74 -26.80 -3.27
CA LEU A 577 -32.39 -26.98 -3.81
C LEU A 577 -31.59 -25.67 -3.72
N ASP A 578 -30.44 -25.70 -3.07
CA ASP A 578 -29.52 -24.57 -3.00
C ASP A 578 -28.36 -24.72 -4.00
N PHE A 579 -28.29 -23.78 -4.94
CA PHE A 579 -27.24 -23.66 -5.96
C PHE A 579 -26.27 -22.51 -5.62
N TYR A 580 -25.00 -22.71 -5.90
CA TYR A 580 -24.00 -21.66 -6.05
C TYR A 580 -23.61 -21.53 -7.52
N VAL A 581 -23.76 -20.32 -8.04
CA VAL A 581 -23.51 -20.00 -9.44
C VAL A 581 -22.25 -19.16 -9.53
N LEU A 582 -21.23 -19.71 -10.19
CA LEU A 582 -19.96 -19.05 -10.43
C LEU A 582 -19.97 -18.45 -11.82
N LEU A 583 -19.88 -17.13 -11.88
CA LEU A 583 -19.87 -16.36 -13.12
C LEU A 583 -18.44 -15.98 -13.52
N GLU A 584 -18.14 -15.88 -14.81
CA GLU A 584 -16.82 -15.38 -15.24
C GLU A 584 -16.66 -13.90 -14.84
N ASP A 585 -17.72 -13.13 -15.06
CA ASP A 585 -17.84 -11.75 -14.66
C ASP A 585 -19.30 -11.38 -14.37
N TYR A 586 -19.54 -10.12 -14.01
CA TYR A 586 -20.87 -9.63 -13.64
C TYR A 586 -21.61 -8.95 -14.81
N ARG A 587 -21.24 -9.18 -16.08
CA ARG A 587 -21.91 -8.54 -17.24
C ARG A 587 -23.38 -8.93 -17.36
N ALA A 588 -23.72 -10.17 -16.98
CA ALA A 588 -25.10 -10.64 -16.94
C ALA A 588 -25.97 -10.00 -15.83
N LEU A 589 -25.40 -9.17 -14.95
CA LEU A 589 -26.12 -8.53 -13.84
C LEU A 589 -26.33 -7.03 -14.11
N PRO A 590 -27.50 -6.45 -13.75
CA PRO A 590 -27.68 -5.01 -13.70
C PRO A 590 -26.63 -4.33 -12.82
N TRP A 591 -26.25 -3.09 -13.18
CA TRP A 591 -25.15 -2.36 -12.53
C TRP A 591 -25.29 -2.26 -10.99
N TRP A 592 -26.50 -2.09 -10.48
CA TRP A 592 -26.77 -1.98 -9.04
C TRP A 592 -26.60 -3.33 -8.33
N GLN A 593 -26.99 -4.44 -8.97
CA GLN A 593 -26.80 -5.80 -8.45
C GLN A 593 -25.31 -6.17 -8.43
N LYS A 594 -24.55 -5.72 -9.43
CA LYS A 594 -23.09 -5.85 -9.47
C LYS A 594 -22.45 -5.11 -8.30
N MET A 595 -22.84 -3.86 -8.03
CA MET A 595 -22.35 -3.11 -6.88
C MET A 595 -22.68 -3.80 -5.55
N LEU A 596 -23.92 -4.27 -5.38
CA LEU A 596 -24.32 -5.03 -4.19
C LEU A 596 -23.52 -6.32 -4.02
N CYS A 597 -23.26 -7.06 -5.10
CA CYS A 597 -22.45 -8.27 -5.04
C CYS A 597 -20.98 -7.97 -4.71
N CYS A 598 -20.44 -6.83 -5.19
CA CYS A 598 -19.11 -6.38 -4.81
C CYS A 598 -19.00 -6.00 -3.33
N MET A 599 -20.06 -5.40 -2.77
CA MET A 599 -20.09 -4.96 -1.37
C MET A 599 -20.41 -6.10 -0.39
N VAL A 600 -21.41 -6.93 -0.71
CA VAL A 600 -22.00 -7.94 0.19
C VAL A 600 -22.35 -9.23 -0.58
N ALA A 601 -21.35 -9.87 -1.20
CA ALA A 601 -21.53 -11.17 -1.85
C ALA A 601 -22.07 -12.26 -0.89
N PRO A 602 -22.85 -13.24 -1.39
CA PRO A 602 -23.36 -13.39 -2.76
C PRO A 602 -24.74 -12.74 -2.97
N ASN A 603 -25.13 -12.51 -4.23
CA ASN A 603 -26.53 -12.18 -4.55
C ASN A 603 -27.34 -13.47 -4.59
N VAL A 604 -28.47 -13.52 -3.89
CA VAL A 604 -29.31 -14.71 -3.78
C VAL A 604 -30.63 -14.48 -4.49
N TYR A 605 -30.97 -15.35 -5.43
CA TYR A 605 -32.22 -15.33 -6.17
C TYR A 605 -33.05 -16.60 -5.91
N GLN A 606 -34.35 -16.48 -6.08
CA GLN A 606 -35.25 -17.62 -6.20
C GLN A 606 -35.37 -18.01 -7.66
N ILE A 607 -35.38 -19.31 -7.93
CA ILE A 607 -35.63 -19.88 -9.26
C ILE A 607 -36.77 -20.88 -9.16
N LYS A 608 -37.57 -20.98 -10.23
CA LYS A 608 -38.72 -21.87 -10.35
C LYS A 608 -38.64 -22.57 -11.69
N ALA A 609 -38.96 -23.85 -11.73
CA ALA A 609 -39.05 -24.65 -12.94
C ALA A 609 -40.27 -25.58 -12.87
N GLN A 610 -40.76 -26.01 -14.03
CA GLN A 610 -41.80 -27.05 -14.12
C GLN A 610 -41.10 -28.39 -14.38
N CYS A 611 -41.39 -29.41 -13.59
CA CYS A 611 -40.89 -30.77 -13.78
C CYS A 611 -42.04 -31.75 -13.52
N ASP A 612 -42.34 -32.62 -14.48
CA ASP A 612 -43.42 -33.62 -14.40
C ASP A 612 -44.78 -33.05 -13.95
N GLY A 613 -45.12 -31.85 -14.42
CA GLY A 613 -46.36 -31.15 -14.08
C GLY A 613 -46.40 -30.49 -12.70
N ASN A 614 -45.32 -30.58 -11.91
CA ASN A 614 -45.20 -29.96 -10.59
C ASN A 614 -44.23 -28.76 -10.61
N GLU A 615 -44.57 -27.69 -9.86
CA GLU A 615 -43.68 -26.54 -9.68
C GLU A 615 -42.55 -26.89 -8.70
N VAL A 616 -41.32 -26.92 -9.21
CA VAL A 616 -40.11 -27.11 -8.42
C VAL A 616 -39.47 -25.75 -8.12
N ARG A 617 -39.02 -25.57 -6.88
CA ARG A 617 -38.37 -24.33 -6.41
C ARG A 617 -36.92 -24.57 -6.02
N GLY A 618 -36.04 -23.69 -6.48
CA GLY A 618 -34.63 -23.64 -6.10
C GLY A 618 -34.22 -22.24 -5.65
N LYS A 619 -33.04 -22.15 -5.06
CA LYS A 619 -32.40 -20.92 -4.66
C LYS A 619 -30.99 -20.89 -5.23
N CYS A 620 -30.60 -19.80 -5.88
CA CYS A 620 -29.26 -19.67 -6.45
C CYS A 620 -28.51 -18.47 -5.85
N ALA A 621 -27.28 -18.71 -5.41
CA ALA A 621 -26.35 -17.71 -4.90
C ALA A 621 -25.27 -17.42 -5.96
N ALA A 622 -25.30 -16.25 -6.58
CA ALA A 622 -24.38 -15.88 -7.65
C ALA A 622 -23.20 -15.03 -7.15
N LEU A 623 -22.00 -15.33 -7.66
CA LEU A 623 -20.77 -14.55 -7.47
C LEU A 623 -19.78 -14.84 -8.60
N SER A 624 -18.81 -13.96 -8.84
CA SER A 624 -17.79 -14.22 -9.86
C SER A 624 -16.74 -15.23 -9.40
N MET A 625 -16.13 -15.96 -10.34
CA MET A 625 -15.08 -16.93 -10.08
C MET A 625 -13.89 -16.29 -9.36
N ARG A 626 -13.46 -15.10 -9.78
CA ARG A 626 -12.39 -14.33 -9.13
C ARG A 626 -12.73 -13.96 -7.68
N ARG A 627 -14.00 -13.60 -7.39
CA ARG A 627 -14.43 -13.29 -6.02
C ARG A 627 -14.49 -14.56 -5.18
N PHE A 628 -14.97 -15.67 -5.74
CA PHE A 628 -15.03 -16.97 -5.10
C PHE A 628 -13.64 -17.47 -4.68
N GLU A 629 -12.68 -17.51 -5.61
CA GLU A 629 -11.28 -17.88 -5.36
C GLU A 629 -10.64 -17.03 -4.24
N HIS A 630 -10.90 -15.72 -4.24
CA HIS A 630 -10.43 -14.83 -3.17
C HIS A 630 -11.09 -15.15 -1.83
N ALA A 631 -12.40 -15.37 -1.84
CA ALA A 631 -13.21 -15.55 -0.65
C ALA A 631 -12.86 -16.84 0.09
N VAL A 632 -12.71 -17.95 -0.62
CA VAL A 632 -12.34 -19.23 0.01
C VAL A 632 -10.88 -19.29 0.47
N ARG A 633 -10.00 -18.50 -0.13
CA ARG A 633 -8.57 -18.49 0.23
C ARG A 633 -8.23 -17.58 1.39
N SER A 634 -8.92 -16.45 1.52
CA SER A 634 -8.36 -15.34 2.32
C SER A 634 -9.37 -14.35 2.90
N ASP A 635 -10.68 -14.56 2.74
CA ASP A 635 -11.65 -13.70 3.41
C ASP A 635 -11.53 -13.82 4.93
N PHE A 636 -11.65 -12.67 5.60
CA PHE A 636 -11.65 -12.64 7.06
C PHE A 636 -12.89 -13.33 7.65
N HIS A 637 -14.04 -13.18 6.98
CA HIS A 637 -15.33 -13.76 7.39
C HIS A 637 -15.46 -15.23 6.95
N SER A 638 -16.07 -16.08 7.78
CA SER A 638 -16.11 -17.54 7.59
C SER A 638 -17.04 -18.09 6.51
N TYR A 639 -18.03 -17.30 6.10
CA TYR A 639 -19.12 -17.71 5.19
C TYR A 639 -18.69 -18.65 4.04
N PHE A 640 -17.72 -18.24 3.22
CA PHE A 640 -17.35 -18.99 2.02
C PHE A 640 -16.47 -20.19 2.33
N TRP A 641 -15.30 -19.97 2.94
CA TRP A 641 -14.37 -21.08 3.21
C TRP A 641 -14.98 -22.14 4.15
N ALA A 642 -15.87 -21.78 5.07
CA ALA A 642 -16.57 -22.75 5.91
C ALA A 642 -17.65 -23.55 5.18
N ARG A 643 -18.35 -22.93 4.21
CA ARG A 643 -19.37 -23.60 3.41
C ARG A 643 -18.74 -24.58 2.41
N PHE A 644 -17.64 -24.17 1.78
CA PHE A 644 -16.98 -24.94 0.73
C PHE A 644 -15.88 -25.88 1.23
N ALA A 645 -15.61 -25.89 2.54
CA ALA A 645 -14.88 -26.99 3.18
C ALA A 645 -15.77 -28.24 3.38
N GLN A 646 -17.10 -28.07 3.42
CA GLN A 646 -18.07 -29.16 3.51
C GLN A 646 -18.34 -29.77 2.13
N PRO A 647 -18.91 -30.99 2.06
CA PRO A 647 -19.27 -31.63 0.80
C PRO A 647 -20.10 -30.73 -0.13
N SER A 648 -19.70 -30.67 -1.40
CA SER A 648 -20.38 -29.97 -2.47
C SER A 648 -20.17 -30.72 -3.80
N ARG A 649 -21.16 -30.64 -4.69
CA ARG A 649 -21.13 -31.33 -5.99
C ARG A 649 -21.16 -30.32 -7.12
N ILE A 650 -20.33 -30.53 -8.13
CA ILE A 650 -20.24 -29.72 -9.35
C ILE A 650 -21.19 -30.35 -10.37
N VAL A 651 -22.32 -29.70 -10.60
CA VAL A 651 -23.38 -30.18 -11.52
C VAL A 651 -23.28 -29.54 -12.91
N HIS A 652 -22.51 -28.46 -13.04
CA HIS A 652 -22.20 -27.84 -14.32
C HIS A 652 -20.83 -27.15 -14.27
N CYS A 653 -20.04 -27.30 -15.33
CA CYS A 653 -18.82 -26.55 -15.59
C CYS A 653 -18.72 -26.28 -17.10
N LYS A 654 -18.28 -25.08 -17.47
CA LYS A 654 -18.09 -24.66 -18.86
C LYS A 654 -16.99 -25.44 -19.56
N ASP A 655 -15.86 -25.63 -18.89
CA ASP A 655 -14.69 -26.32 -19.42
C ASP A 655 -13.83 -26.95 -18.30
N GLU A 656 -12.85 -27.75 -18.72
CA GLU A 656 -11.93 -28.45 -17.83
C GLU A 656 -11.04 -27.49 -17.02
N ALA A 657 -10.65 -26.35 -17.60
CA ALA A 657 -9.87 -25.33 -16.89
C ALA A 657 -10.66 -24.74 -15.71
N THR A 658 -11.94 -24.48 -15.91
CA THR A 658 -12.89 -23.99 -14.91
C THR A 658 -13.09 -25.03 -13.80
N ARG A 659 -13.25 -26.31 -14.15
CA ARG A 659 -13.32 -27.41 -13.17
C ARG A 659 -12.07 -27.44 -12.28
N ASN A 660 -10.88 -27.33 -12.87
CA ASN A 660 -9.63 -27.27 -12.11
C ASN A 660 -9.53 -26.07 -11.18
N ARG A 661 -10.02 -24.89 -11.59
CA ARG A 661 -10.12 -23.69 -10.73
C ARG A 661 -11.07 -23.89 -9.55
N VAL A 662 -12.21 -24.52 -9.77
CA VAL A 662 -13.18 -24.85 -8.70
C VAL A 662 -12.58 -25.84 -7.71
N ILE A 663 -11.97 -26.94 -8.17
CA ILE A 663 -11.34 -27.94 -7.30
C ILE A 663 -10.21 -27.33 -6.47
N LYS A 664 -9.35 -26.51 -7.09
CA LYS A 664 -8.31 -25.75 -6.37
C LYS A 664 -8.92 -24.84 -5.31
N SER A 665 -10.08 -24.24 -5.58
CA SER A 665 -10.80 -23.39 -4.64
C SER A 665 -11.40 -24.17 -3.47
N LEU A 666 -11.95 -25.36 -3.70
CA LEU A 666 -12.43 -26.27 -2.63
C LEU A 666 -11.28 -26.71 -1.72
N ALA A 667 -10.13 -27.09 -2.28
CA ALA A 667 -8.93 -27.42 -1.51
C ALA A 667 -8.48 -26.24 -0.63
N ASN A 668 -8.44 -25.03 -1.21
CA ASN A 668 -8.11 -23.81 -0.47
C ASN A 668 -9.14 -23.50 0.63
N ALA A 669 -10.43 -23.78 0.40
CA ALA A 669 -11.48 -23.59 1.40
C ALA A 669 -11.25 -24.48 2.62
N ALA A 670 -10.99 -25.77 2.41
CA ALA A 670 -10.72 -26.74 3.46
C ALA A 670 -9.45 -26.37 4.26
N HIS A 671 -8.36 -26.04 3.55
CA HIS A 671 -7.12 -25.59 4.18
C HIS A 671 -7.34 -24.33 5.02
N THR A 672 -8.03 -23.32 4.48
CA THR A 672 -8.30 -22.05 5.18
C THR A 672 -9.20 -22.27 6.38
N PHE A 673 -10.24 -23.11 6.25
CA PHE A 673 -11.19 -23.41 7.32
C PHE A 673 -10.50 -24.01 8.54
N VAL A 674 -9.76 -25.12 8.34
CA VAL A 674 -9.05 -25.79 9.43
C VAL A 674 -7.99 -24.85 10.01
N SER A 675 -7.10 -24.28 9.17
CA SER A 675 -6.02 -23.38 9.62
C SER A 675 -6.53 -22.23 10.50
N ARG A 676 -7.69 -21.65 10.17
CA ARG A 676 -8.27 -20.54 10.95
C ARG A 676 -8.98 -21.01 12.22
N ALA A 677 -9.46 -22.24 12.27
CA ALA A 677 -10.14 -22.81 13.43
C ALA A 677 -9.16 -23.30 14.51
N LEU A 678 -8.01 -23.89 14.12
CA LEU A 678 -7.06 -24.52 15.07
C LEU A 678 -6.72 -23.67 16.31
N PRO A 679 -6.47 -22.35 16.22
CA PRO A 679 -6.08 -21.54 17.39
C PRO A 679 -7.11 -21.49 18.53
N VAL A 680 -8.39 -21.79 18.25
CA VAL A 680 -9.49 -21.74 19.23
C VAL A 680 -10.02 -23.13 19.62
N LEU A 681 -9.40 -24.19 19.11
CA LEU A 681 -9.70 -25.58 19.42
C LEU A 681 -8.76 -26.12 20.52
N PRO A 682 -9.12 -27.24 21.18
CA PRO A 682 -8.27 -27.92 22.15
C PRO A 682 -6.90 -28.32 21.59
N GLN A 683 -5.96 -28.70 22.46
CA GLN A 683 -4.61 -29.09 22.02
C GLN A 683 -4.58 -30.49 21.41
N SER A 684 -5.28 -31.44 21.99
CA SER A 684 -5.50 -32.79 21.46
C SER A 684 -6.99 -32.95 21.16
N LEU A 685 -7.31 -33.51 20.00
CA LEU A 685 -8.68 -33.65 19.51
C LEU A 685 -8.80 -34.74 18.44
N SER A 686 -9.97 -35.38 18.37
CA SER A 686 -10.30 -36.28 17.27
C SER A 686 -10.66 -35.51 15.99
N THR A 687 -10.63 -36.17 14.83
CA THR A 687 -11.14 -35.58 13.57
C THR A 687 -12.59 -35.09 13.73
N ARG A 688 -13.43 -35.87 14.42
CA ARG A 688 -14.83 -35.50 14.68
C ARG A 688 -14.92 -34.21 15.48
N ASP A 689 -14.16 -34.10 16.57
CA ASP A 689 -14.14 -32.90 17.43
C ASP A 689 -13.57 -31.68 16.72
N LEU A 690 -12.62 -31.89 15.79
CA LEU A 690 -12.05 -30.84 14.95
C LEU A 690 -13.14 -30.17 14.12
N TRP A 691 -13.87 -30.97 13.33
CA TRP A 691 -14.89 -30.46 12.43
C TRP A 691 -16.09 -29.90 13.17
N ILE A 692 -16.58 -30.58 14.21
CA ILE A 692 -17.67 -30.09 15.06
C ILE A 692 -17.27 -28.76 15.72
N GLY A 693 -16.11 -28.73 16.37
CA GLY A 693 -15.62 -27.53 17.06
C GLY A 693 -15.41 -26.35 16.11
N ALA A 694 -14.84 -26.61 14.92
CA ALA A 694 -14.63 -25.59 13.90
C ALA A 694 -15.97 -25.06 13.34
N LEU A 695 -16.90 -25.95 12.98
CA LEU A 695 -18.21 -25.59 12.47
C LEU A 695 -19.02 -24.80 13.50
N GLN A 696 -18.98 -25.20 14.77
CA GLN A 696 -19.63 -24.44 15.86
C GLN A 696 -19.14 -22.99 15.94
N ARG A 697 -17.85 -22.71 15.68
CA ARG A 697 -17.32 -21.34 15.65
C ARG A 697 -17.90 -20.53 14.50
N THR A 698 -18.06 -21.15 13.33
CA THR A 698 -18.65 -20.50 12.16
C THR A 698 -20.15 -20.24 12.34
N TYR A 699 -20.90 -21.20 12.86
CA TYR A 699 -22.34 -21.05 13.13
C TYR A 699 -22.59 -19.96 14.18
N ARG A 700 -21.75 -19.85 15.21
CA ARG A 700 -21.84 -18.76 16.21
C ARG A 700 -21.51 -17.37 15.64
N SER A 701 -20.88 -17.31 14.48
CA SER A 701 -20.49 -16.05 13.82
C SER A 701 -21.55 -15.52 12.86
N GLU A 702 -22.61 -16.28 12.61
CA GLU A 702 -23.72 -15.91 11.73
C GLU A 702 -25.05 -15.93 12.51
N LEU A 703 -26.05 -15.18 12.06
CA LEU A 703 -27.41 -15.27 12.61
C LEU A 703 -28.11 -16.46 11.93
N ARG A 704 -28.18 -17.61 12.61
CA ARG A 704 -28.82 -18.83 12.10
C ARG A 704 -29.73 -19.45 13.16
N ALA A 705 -30.93 -19.87 12.75
CA ALA A 705 -31.84 -20.66 13.57
C ALA A 705 -31.65 -22.14 13.25
N GLU A 706 -30.84 -22.84 14.03
CA GLU A 706 -30.53 -24.26 13.79
C GLU A 706 -30.81 -25.08 15.04
N LYS A 707 -31.31 -26.31 14.86
CA LYS A 707 -31.65 -27.19 15.98
C LYS A 707 -30.38 -27.61 16.74
N PRO A 708 -30.42 -27.74 18.07
CA PRO A 708 -29.32 -28.35 18.84
C PRO A 708 -28.95 -29.73 18.25
N GLY A 709 -27.66 -30.03 18.14
CA GLY A 709 -27.17 -31.30 17.58
C GLY A 709 -27.13 -31.39 16.04
N GLN A 710 -27.54 -30.35 15.31
CA GLN A 710 -27.50 -30.39 13.83
C GLN A 710 -26.08 -30.40 13.27
N ILE A 711 -25.11 -29.78 13.95
CA ILE A 711 -23.70 -29.77 13.51
C ILE A 711 -23.09 -31.17 13.69
N ASP A 712 -23.40 -31.83 14.80
CA ASP A 712 -23.02 -33.21 15.07
C ASP A 712 -23.58 -34.13 13.99
N ALA A 713 -24.89 -34.07 13.72
CA ALA A 713 -25.53 -34.83 12.66
C ALA A 713 -24.99 -34.52 11.25
N LEU A 714 -24.48 -33.31 11.00
CA LEU A 714 -23.84 -32.95 9.74
C LEU A 714 -22.50 -33.66 9.57
N VAL A 715 -21.66 -33.68 10.61
CA VAL A 715 -20.36 -34.36 10.58
C VAL A 715 -20.55 -35.88 10.55
N ASP A 716 -21.50 -36.38 11.33
CA ASP A 716 -21.80 -37.82 11.44
C ASP A 716 -22.49 -38.39 10.18
N SER A 717 -23.01 -37.53 9.29
CA SER A 717 -23.61 -37.99 8.02
C SER A 717 -22.61 -38.42 6.95
N ASP A 718 -21.34 -38.01 7.06
CA ASP A 718 -20.27 -38.35 6.10
C ASP A 718 -18.90 -38.37 6.80
N PRO A 719 -18.68 -39.30 7.75
CA PRO A 719 -17.44 -39.35 8.54
C PRO A 719 -16.20 -39.60 7.66
N ASP A 720 -16.35 -40.42 6.61
CA ASP A 720 -15.27 -40.77 5.68
C ASP A 720 -14.75 -39.55 4.91
N TYR A 721 -15.64 -38.64 4.50
CA TYR A 721 -15.24 -37.38 3.88
C TYR A 721 -14.36 -36.56 4.82
N PHE A 722 -14.82 -36.36 6.07
CA PHE A 722 -14.09 -35.53 7.04
C PHE A 722 -12.78 -36.18 7.48
N GLN A 723 -12.73 -37.51 7.58
CA GLN A 723 -11.49 -38.24 7.85
C GLN A 723 -10.49 -38.09 6.71
N THR A 724 -10.90 -38.39 5.48
CA THR A 724 -10.03 -38.37 4.31
C THR A 724 -9.52 -36.98 4.00
N ILE A 725 -10.38 -35.96 4.04
CA ILE A 725 -9.97 -34.59 3.78
C ILE A 725 -8.98 -34.08 4.85
N THR A 726 -9.15 -34.47 6.11
CA THR A 726 -8.21 -34.06 7.18
C THR A 726 -6.85 -34.71 6.99
N LEU A 727 -6.80 -35.97 6.56
CA LEU A 727 -5.55 -36.68 6.27
C LEU A 727 -4.80 -36.08 5.06
N LEU A 728 -5.54 -35.66 4.03
CA LEU A 728 -4.97 -35.05 2.83
C LEU A 728 -4.64 -33.55 2.99
N LEU A 729 -5.01 -32.94 4.12
CA LEU A 729 -4.72 -31.53 4.41
C LEU A 729 -3.35 -31.38 5.08
N GLU A 730 -2.42 -30.77 4.36
CA GLU A 730 -1.11 -30.41 4.91
C GLU A 730 -1.18 -29.10 5.70
N ILE A 731 -1.31 -29.19 7.03
CA ILE A 731 -1.29 -28.03 7.92
C ILE A 731 -0.18 -28.24 8.95
N PRO A 732 0.94 -27.50 8.90
CA PRO A 732 2.09 -27.72 9.79
C PRO A 732 1.77 -27.69 11.29
N ALA A 733 0.73 -26.92 11.66
CA ALA A 733 0.26 -26.79 13.03
C ALA A 733 -0.64 -27.94 13.50
N LEU A 734 -1.00 -28.90 12.65
CA LEU A 734 -1.84 -30.05 12.95
C LEU A 734 -1.03 -31.32 12.67
N GLN A 735 -0.72 -32.09 13.71
CA GLN A 735 0.11 -33.30 13.61
C GLN A 735 -0.68 -34.51 14.13
N PRO A 736 -0.48 -35.71 13.57
CA PRO A 736 -1.07 -36.93 14.12
C PRO A 736 -0.50 -37.18 15.54
N GLU A 737 -1.34 -37.63 16.45
CA GLU A 737 -0.91 -37.92 17.82
C GLU A 737 -0.09 -39.22 17.87
N SER A 738 1.07 -39.20 18.54
CA SER A 738 2.03 -40.32 18.60
C SER A 738 1.51 -41.58 19.30
N ASN A 739 0.32 -41.51 19.92
CA ASN A 739 -0.28 -42.60 20.71
C ASN A 739 -0.95 -43.70 19.86
N GLY A 740 -0.78 -43.70 18.54
CA GLY A 740 -1.20 -44.81 17.65
C GLY A 740 -2.71 -44.93 17.37
N LYS A 741 -3.56 -44.05 17.92
CA LYS A 741 -5.00 -44.04 17.60
C LYS A 741 -5.26 -43.25 16.32
N ALA A 742 -5.72 -43.95 15.28
CA ALA A 742 -6.11 -43.33 14.01
C ALA A 742 -7.17 -42.23 14.21
N GLY A 743 -6.97 -41.08 13.58
CA GLY A 743 -7.90 -39.94 13.66
C GLY A 743 -7.76 -39.05 14.91
N GLN A 744 -6.70 -39.21 15.70
CA GLN A 744 -6.34 -38.27 16.78
C GLN A 744 -5.24 -37.29 16.34
N TRP A 745 -5.44 -36.02 16.69
CA TRP A 745 -4.59 -34.92 16.22
C TRP A 745 -4.14 -34.04 17.38
N ARG A 746 -2.89 -33.61 17.31
CA ARG A 746 -2.29 -32.62 18.21
C ARG A 746 -2.00 -31.34 17.47
N THR A 747 -2.36 -30.22 18.08
CA THR A 747 -2.10 -28.89 17.53
C THR A 747 -0.84 -28.28 18.13
N ASN A 748 0.13 -27.97 17.28
CA ASN A 748 1.38 -27.31 17.65
C ASN A 748 1.27 -25.80 17.35
N LEU A 749 0.72 -25.05 18.29
CA LEU A 749 0.52 -23.60 18.17
C LEU A 749 1.05 -22.87 19.41
N SER A 750 1.75 -21.76 19.19
CA SER A 750 2.23 -20.90 20.27
C SER A 750 1.08 -20.27 21.06
N VAL A 751 1.33 -19.92 22.32
CA VAL A 751 0.37 -19.21 23.19
C VAL A 751 -0.08 -17.89 22.55
N ALA A 752 0.84 -17.19 21.86
CA ALA A 752 0.55 -15.96 21.13
C ALA A 752 -0.43 -16.20 19.97
N ALA A 753 -0.21 -17.26 19.18
CA ALA A 753 -1.10 -17.63 18.07
C ALA A 753 -2.52 -17.97 18.57
N ARG A 754 -2.64 -18.71 19.68
CA ARG A 754 -3.93 -19.00 20.33
C ARG A 754 -4.65 -17.75 20.82
N ARG A 755 -3.93 -16.80 21.45
CA ARG A 755 -4.50 -15.51 21.90
C ARG A 755 -4.98 -14.66 20.71
N GLN A 756 -4.18 -14.57 19.65
CA GLN A 756 -4.57 -13.86 18.43
C GLN A 756 -5.81 -14.50 17.79
N GLY A 757 -5.82 -15.82 17.64
CA GLY A 757 -6.95 -16.54 17.06
C GLY A 757 -8.26 -16.33 17.83
N LYS A 758 -8.22 -16.33 19.17
CA LYS A 758 -9.39 -15.98 20.00
C LYS A 758 -9.92 -14.58 19.70
N ARG A 759 -9.04 -13.59 19.57
CA ARG A 759 -9.42 -12.20 19.21
C ARG A 759 -10.00 -12.12 17.79
N GLU A 760 -9.38 -12.78 16.82
CA GLU A 760 -9.89 -12.81 15.45
C GLU A 760 -11.28 -13.45 15.38
N TRP A 761 -11.53 -14.55 16.10
CA TRP A 761 -12.85 -15.18 16.14
C TRP A 761 -13.90 -14.33 16.87
N TRP A 762 -13.49 -13.59 17.91
CA TRP A 762 -14.38 -12.61 18.55
C TRP A 762 -14.78 -11.50 17.57
N LEU A 763 -13.83 -10.96 16.79
CA LEU A 763 -14.11 -9.98 15.74
C LEU A 763 -14.97 -10.57 14.62
N ARG A 764 -14.66 -11.79 14.15
CA ARG A 764 -15.46 -12.52 13.15
C ARG A 764 -16.91 -12.68 13.57
N ARG A 765 -17.16 -12.93 14.87
CA ARG A 765 -18.52 -13.09 15.39
C ARG A 765 -19.35 -11.83 15.22
N HIS A 766 -18.80 -10.67 15.59
CA HIS A 766 -19.55 -9.41 15.50
C HIS A 766 -19.70 -8.95 14.06
N LEU A 767 -18.62 -8.99 13.28
CA LEU A 767 -18.66 -8.63 11.87
C LEU A 767 -19.59 -9.55 11.08
N GLY A 768 -19.61 -10.85 11.39
CA GLY A 768 -20.44 -11.82 10.69
C GLY A 768 -21.92 -11.69 10.96
N LYS A 769 -22.32 -11.30 12.19
CA LYS A 769 -23.71 -10.93 12.48
C LYS A 769 -24.13 -9.71 11.67
N ALA A 770 -23.31 -8.66 11.60
CA ALA A 770 -23.59 -7.49 10.78
C ALA A 770 -23.70 -7.82 9.28
N LEU A 771 -22.76 -8.62 8.76
CA LEU A 771 -22.80 -9.09 7.36
C LEU A 771 -24.00 -9.99 7.07
N THR A 772 -24.46 -10.79 8.03
CA THR A 772 -25.66 -11.62 7.86
C THR A 772 -26.89 -10.74 7.68
N VAL A 773 -27.04 -9.67 8.48
CA VAL A 773 -28.13 -8.70 8.31
C VAL A 773 -28.04 -8.05 6.94
N LEU A 774 -26.87 -7.56 6.53
CA LEU A 774 -26.67 -6.93 5.22
C LEU A 774 -27.01 -7.88 4.06
N ARG A 775 -26.64 -9.17 4.16
CA ARG A 775 -26.98 -10.20 3.16
C ARG A 775 -28.47 -10.51 3.11
N VAL A 776 -29.14 -10.55 4.26
CA VAL A 776 -30.60 -10.76 4.30
C VAL A 776 -31.31 -9.54 3.72
N THR A 777 -30.86 -8.33 4.02
CA THR A 777 -31.37 -7.10 3.44
C THR A 777 -31.15 -7.05 1.93
N SER A 778 -29.96 -7.41 1.44
CA SER A 778 -29.71 -7.47 -0.01
C SER A 778 -30.55 -8.55 -0.68
N ALA A 779 -30.65 -9.74 -0.08
CA ALA A 779 -31.51 -10.80 -0.58
C ALA A 779 -32.98 -10.35 -0.64
N ALA A 780 -33.50 -9.61 0.36
CA ALA A 780 -34.89 -9.15 0.35
C ALA A 780 -35.27 -8.31 -0.88
N THR A 781 -34.29 -7.66 -1.54
CA THR A 781 -34.52 -6.91 -2.79
C THR A 781 -34.64 -7.80 -4.04
N MET A 782 -34.33 -9.09 -3.94
CA MET A 782 -34.24 -10.05 -5.05
C MET A 782 -35.34 -11.13 -5.01
N PHE A 783 -36.15 -11.17 -3.95
CA PHE A 783 -37.25 -12.13 -3.78
C PHE A 783 -38.59 -11.40 -3.86
N GLU A 784 -39.52 -11.93 -4.65
CA GLU A 784 -40.89 -11.40 -4.77
C GLU A 784 -41.73 -11.58 -3.49
N ALA A 785 -41.34 -12.50 -2.58
CA ALA A 785 -42.01 -12.77 -1.31
C ALA A 785 -41.01 -13.12 -0.16
N SER A 786 -39.98 -12.28 0.02
CA SER A 786 -38.88 -12.52 0.98
C SER A 786 -39.34 -12.76 2.43
N LEU A 787 -40.37 -12.05 2.89
CA LEU A 787 -40.85 -12.12 4.26
C LEU A 787 -41.53 -13.45 4.59
N ASP A 788 -42.38 -13.95 3.70
CA ASP A 788 -43.08 -15.23 3.91
C ASP A 788 -42.08 -16.41 3.90
N TYR A 789 -41.01 -16.35 3.11
CA TYR A 789 -39.94 -17.36 3.14
C TYR A 789 -39.13 -17.35 4.45
N ILE A 790 -38.75 -16.16 4.93
CA ILE A 790 -38.01 -16.02 6.21
C ILE A 790 -38.86 -16.56 7.35
N LEU A 791 -40.16 -16.23 7.37
CA LEU A 791 -41.08 -16.68 8.42
C LEU A 791 -41.35 -18.18 8.35
N TRP A 792 -41.51 -18.75 7.16
CA TRP A 792 -41.57 -20.20 6.99
C TRP A 792 -40.31 -20.90 7.51
N LYS A 793 -39.12 -20.32 7.27
CA LYS A 793 -37.86 -20.87 7.75
C LYS A 793 -37.74 -20.76 9.28
N ILE A 794 -38.18 -19.66 9.87
CA ILE A 794 -38.24 -19.51 11.33
C ILE A 794 -39.23 -20.53 11.90
N GLU A 795 -40.46 -20.62 11.37
CA GLU A 795 -41.48 -21.57 11.80
C GLU A 795 -40.99 -23.02 11.74
N ARG A 796 -40.30 -23.41 10.67
CA ARG A 796 -39.77 -24.78 10.51
C ARG A 796 -38.67 -25.14 11.52
N HIS A 797 -37.85 -24.16 11.91
CA HIS A 797 -36.70 -24.38 12.80
C HIS A 797 -37.01 -24.12 14.28
N SER A 798 -37.93 -23.19 14.57
CA SER A 798 -38.30 -22.79 15.94
C SER A 798 -39.69 -23.27 16.36
N GLY A 799 -40.54 -23.76 15.45
CA GLY A 799 -41.92 -24.16 15.71
C GLY A 799 -42.90 -23.00 15.92
N VAL A 800 -42.46 -21.74 15.78
CA VAL A 800 -43.26 -20.55 16.10
C VAL A 800 -43.87 -19.96 14.83
N ARG A 801 -45.20 -19.97 14.75
CA ARG A 801 -45.95 -19.38 13.63
C ARG A 801 -46.29 -17.91 13.89
N ALA A 802 -45.85 -17.02 13.01
CA ALA A 802 -46.08 -15.58 13.12
C ALA A 802 -47.10 -15.11 12.07
N LYS A 803 -48.16 -14.42 12.50
CA LYS A 803 -49.12 -13.76 11.59
C LYS A 803 -48.54 -12.42 11.10
N VAL A 804 -48.72 -12.11 9.82
CA VAL A 804 -48.11 -10.95 9.13
C VAL A 804 -49.20 -10.07 8.55
N ASN A 805 -49.07 -8.75 8.70
CA ASN A 805 -49.99 -7.78 8.09
C ASN A 805 -49.58 -7.43 6.64
N GLU A 806 -50.53 -7.00 5.81
CA GLU A 806 -50.27 -6.64 4.40
C GLU A 806 -49.19 -5.55 4.23
N ARG A 807 -49.14 -4.57 5.13
CA ARG A 807 -48.09 -3.53 5.13
C ARG A 807 -46.69 -4.10 5.38
N GLN A 808 -46.59 -5.15 6.19
CA GLN A 808 -45.32 -5.84 6.46
C GLN A 808 -44.90 -6.69 5.25
N ARG A 809 -45.86 -7.30 4.53
CA ARG A 809 -45.61 -8.00 3.27
C ARG A 809 -45.12 -7.06 2.16
N ARG A 810 -45.70 -5.86 2.05
CA ARG A 810 -45.41 -4.90 0.99
C ARG A 810 -44.09 -4.13 1.21
N TRP A 811 -43.72 -3.87 2.46
CA TRP A 811 -42.50 -3.12 2.83
C TRP A 811 -41.75 -3.77 4.01
N PRO A 812 -41.23 -4.99 3.82
CA PRO A 812 -40.68 -5.79 4.92
C PRO A 812 -39.50 -5.15 5.64
N LEU A 813 -38.63 -4.43 4.90
CA LEU A 813 -37.47 -3.76 5.49
C LEU A 813 -37.82 -2.60 6.43
N LEU A 814 -39.01 -1.99 6.26
CA LEU A 814 -39.46 -0.85 7.06
C LEU A 814 -40.37 -1.28 8.23
N PHE A 815 -41.26 -2.26 8.01
CA PHE A 815 -42.33 -2.57 8.98
C PHE A 815 -42.24 -3.94 9.65
N ALA A 816 -41.31 -4.82 9.25
CA ALA A 816 -41.16 -6.14 9.87
C ALA A 816 -40.24 -6.15 11.12
N TRP A 817 -39.53 -5.05 11.42
CA TRP A 817 -38.60 -4.98 12.56
C TRP A 817 -39.23 -5.31 13.92
N PRO A 818 -40.43 -4.80 14.28
CA PRO A 818 -41.08 -5.16 15.55
C PRO A 818 -41.44 -6.65 15.66
N LEU A 819 -41.78 -7.28 14.53
CA LEU A 819 -42.09 -8.72 14.46
C LEU A 819 -40.82 -9.56 14.66
N LEU A 820 -39.75 -9.20 13.96
CA LEU A 820 -38.45 -9.86 14.08
C LEU A 820 -37.84 -9.68 15.48
N TRP A 821 -37.99 -8.51 16.09
CA TRP A 821 -37.56 -8.25 17.47
C TRP A 821 -38.30 -9.13 18.48
N ARG A 822 -39.63 -9.30 18.29
CA ARG A 822 -40.44 -10.18 19.14
C ARG A 822 -39.99 -11.64 19.04
N LEU A 823 -39.71 -12.12 17.81
CA LEU A 823 -39.21 -13.47 17.54
C LEU A 823 -37.79 -13.70 18.08
N TYR A 824 -36.92 -12.68 18.02
CA TYR A 824 -35.61 -12.72 18.66
C TYR A 824 -35.72 -12.84 20.18
N ARG A 825 -36.59 -12.02 20.81
CA ARG A 825 -36.80 -12.05 22.26
C ARG A 825 -37.44 -13.35 22.75
N SER A 826 -38.21 -14.03 21.90
CA SER A 826 -38.77 -15.36 22.20
C SER A 826 -37.81 -16.51 21.88
N GLY A 827 -36.57 -16.22 21.47
CA GLY A 827 -35.54 -17.22 21.20
C GLY A 827 -35.73 -18.03 19.92
N ALA A 828 -36.59 -17.59 18.99
CA ALA A 828 -36.86 -18.28 17.73
C ALA A 828 -35.63 -18.29 16.78
N PHE A 829 -34.72 -17.33 16.95
CA PHE A 829 -33.39 -17.29 16.33
C PHE A 829 -32.41 -16.52 17.23
N ARG A 830 -31.08 -16.76 17.13
CA ARG A 830 -30.05 -16.27 18.08
C ARG A 830 -28.82 -15.65 17.39
#